data_AF-A0A1Q9GGG2-F1
#
_entry.id   AF-A0A1Q9GGG2-F1
#
_cell.length_a   1.000
_cell.length_b   1.000
_cell.length_c   1.000
_cell.angle_alpha   90.00
_cell.angle_beta   90.00
_cell.angle_gamma   90.00
#
_symmetry.space_group_name_H-M   'P 1'
#
loop_
_entity.id
_entity.type
_entity.pdbx_description
1 polymer ?
#
loop_
_entity_poly.entity_id
_entity_poly.type
_entity_poly.pdbx_seq_one_letter_code
_entity_poly.pdbx_strand_id
1 'polypeptide(L)'
;MNQQLTVTKRDGRKESIDLEKIHRVITWAAEGLENVSVSQVELKSHIQFYEGIKTEDIHETIIKAAADLISEETPDYQYLAARLAIFHLRKKAYGQFEPPKLFDHVTNLVEKGKYDNHLLEDYSKEEFDLMDSYIDHWRDMNFSYAAVKQLEGKYLVQNRVTGEIFESAQFLYMMIAACLFGKYPKETRLGYIKRFYDAVSTFKISLPTPIMSGVRTPTRQFSSCVLIECDDSLDSINATASSIVRYVSQRAGIGINAGRIRALGSEIRGGEAFHTGCIPFYKYFQTAVKCCSQGGVRGGAATLFYPIWHGEVESLLVLKNNRGVEENRVRHMDYGVQINKLMYTRLIKGESISLFSPSDVPGLYDAFFADQDEFERLYVKYEQNSSIKRKTIKAIELFSLLMQERASTGRIYIQNVDHCNTHSPFDPAVAPIRQSNLCLEIALPTKPLNNVEDENGEIALCTLSAFNLGAIDSLDDLEELADLTVRALDALLDYQDYPLPAARRSTMNRRTLGVGVINFAYYLAKNGVRYSDGSANNLTHQAFEAMQYYLLKASVGLAKEQGACPSFNETTYAQGILPIDTYKQDIDKICSQELHYDWETLREEIKTHGLRNSTLSALMPSETSSQISNATNGIEPPRGFVSVKASKDGILKQVVPEYSKYKDNYELLWNIGSNDGYLQLVGIMQKFIDQAISANTNYDPSIQPGGKVPMKLLLKDLLTAYKLGVKTLYYHNTRDGASDSQGDAGADDCTSCKI
;
A
#
# COMPACT_ATOMS: atom_id res chain seq x y z
N MET A 1 -39.55 22.40 36.14
CA MET A 1 -38.48 22.05 37.11
C MET A 1 -37.21 21.86 36.31
N ASN A 2 -36.40 22.93 36.15
CA ASN A 2 -35.12 22.85 35.46
C ASN A 2 -34.11 22.21 36.41
N GLN A 3 -33.91 20.89 36.30
CA GLN A 3 -32.70 20.28 36.83
C GLN A 3 -31.52 20.87 36.04
N GLN A 4 -30.77 21.79 36.65
CA GLN A 4 -29.53 22.28 36.06
C GLN A 4 -28.54 21.12 36.05
N LEU A 5 -28.29 20.58 34.85
CA LEU A 5 -27.31 19.51 34.67
C LEU A 5 -25.93 19.99 35.11
N THR A 6 -25.23 19.22 35.93
CA THR A 6 -23.81 19.46 36.26
C THR A 6 -22.90 18.65 35.35
N VAL A 7 -21.71 19.19 35.04
CA VAL A 7 -20.68 18.53 34.22
C VAL A 7 -19.40 18.35 35.02
N THR A 8 -18.69 17.25 34.78
CA THR A 8 -17.39 16.97 35.40
C THR A 8 -16.25 17.37 34.44
N LYS A 9 -15.45 18.35 34.85
CA LYS A 9 -14.28 18.83 34.11
C LYS A 9 -13.15 17.81 34.13
N ARG A 10 -12.18 17.96 33.23
CA ARG A 10 -10.98 17.10 33.15
C ARG A 10 -10.13 17.12 34.43
N ASP A 11 -10.17 18.21 35.19
CA ASP A 11 -9.50 18.37 36.49
C ASP A 11 -10.34 17.85 37.68
N GLY A 12 -11.50 17.24 37.40
CA GLY A 12 -12.41 16.68 38.41
C GLY A 12 -13.38 17.70 39.03
N ARG A 13 -13.28 18.99 38.72
CA ARG A 13 -14.23 19.99 39.22
C ARG A 13 -15.61 19.80 38.59
N LYS A 14 -16.66 20.11 39.36
CA LYS A 14 -18.05 20.13 38.88
C LYS A 14 -18.49 21.57 38.64
N GLU A 15 -19.10 21.81 37.49
CA GLU A 15 -19.72 23.11 37.14
C GLU A 15 -21.08 22.89 36.48
N SER A 16 -21.91 23.93 36.42
CA SER A 16 -23.16 23.87 35.65
C SER A 16 -22.87 23.76 34.16
N ILE A 17 -23.69 23.01 33.42
CA ILE A 17 -23.56 22.91 31.97
C ILE A 17 -23.72 24.30 31.32
N ASP A 18 -22.82 24.62 30.40
CA ASP A 18 -22.82 25.87 29.64
C ASP A 18 -23.10 25.55 28.17
N LEU A 19 -24.38 25.61 27.81
CA LEU A 19 -24.85 25.32 26.45
C LEU A 19 -24.38 26.38 25.45
N GLU A 20 -24.14 27.62 25.89
CA GLU A 20 -23.64 28.69 25.02
C GLU A 20 -22.20 28.41 24.58
N LYS A 21 -21.36 27.85 25.47
CA LYS A 21 -20.02 27.38 25.08
C LYS A 21 -20.07 26.27 24.04
N ILE A 22 -21.00 25.32 24.17
CA ILE A 22 -21.17 24.23 23.19
C ILE A 22 -21.60 24.82 21.85
N HIS A 23 -22.61 25.70 21.86
CA HIS A 23 -23.10 26.39 20.66
C HIS A 23 -21.99 27.15 19.93
N ARG A 24 -21.17 27.92 20.66
CA ARG A 24 -20.05 28.67 20.07
C ARG A 24 -19.01 27.76 19.40
N VAL A 25 -18.71 26.60 20.00
CA VAL A 25 -17.74 25.64 19.42
C VAL A 25 -18.31 24.98 18.16
N ILE A 26 -19.58 24.58 18.16
CA ILE A 26 -20.22 23.99 16.97
C ILE A 26 -20.35 25.05 15.86
N THR A 27 -20.71 26.29 16.21
CA THR A 27 -20.79 27.41 15.26
C THR A 27 -19.44 27.72 14.63
N TRP A 28 -18.36 27.76 15.43
CA TRP A 28 -16.99 27.88 14.91
C TRP A 28 -16.64 26.73 13.96
N ALA A 29 -16.95 25.49 14.33
CA ALA A 29 -16.68 24.34 13.47
C ALA A 29 -17.46 24.39 12.14
N ALA A 30 -18.64 25.02 12.13
CA ALA A 30 -19.50 25.20 10.97
C ALA A 30 -19.08 26.36 10.04
N GLU A 31 -18.10 27.18 10.41
CA GLU A 31 -17.73 28.38 9.66
C GLU A 31 -17.26 28.03 8.22
N GLY A 32 -17.88 28.66 7.23
CA GLY A 32 -17.57 28.46 5.81
C GLY A 32 -18.02 27.11 5.21
N LEU A 33 -18.82 26.33 5.94
CA LEU A 33 -19.39 25.07 5.45
C LEU A 33 -20.81 25.28 4.91
N GLU A 34 -21.17 24.52 3.88
CA GLU A 34 -22.49 24.57 3.26
C GLU A 34 -23.38 23.40 3.75
N ASN A 35 -24.69 23.62 3.80
CA ASN A 35 -25.69 22.57 4.15
C ASN A 35 -25.43 21.83 5.48
N VAL A 36 -24.84 22.52 6.47
CA VAL A 36 -24.69 22.03 7.84
C VAL A 36 -25.62 22.79 8.79
N SER A 37 -26.14 22.12 9.83
CA SER A 37 -27.05 22.70 10.81
C SER A 37 -26.51 22.53 12.23
N VAL A 38 -26.11 23.65 12.84
CA VAL A 38 -25.65 23.71 14.24
C VAL A 38 -26.73 23.18 15.18
N SER A 39 -27.98 23.61 14.99
CA SER A 39 -29.10 23.20 15.83
C SER A 39 -29.40 21.71 15.72
N GLN A 40 -29.20 21.10 14.56
CA GLN A 40 -29.40 19.65 14.38
C GLN A 40 -28.37 18.84 15.16
N VAL A 41 -27.10 19.28 15.17
CA VAL A 41 -26.04 18.65 15.97
C VAL A 41 -26.33 18.80 17.47
N GLU A 42 -26.76 19.98 17.92
CA GLU A 42 -27.14 20.25 19.30
C GLU A 42 -28.32 19.38 19.75
N LEU A 43 -29.40 19.31 18.96
CA LEU A 43 -30.57 18.50 19.28
C LEU A 43 -30.22 17.01 19.40
N LYS A 44 -29.46 16.47 18.44
CA LYS A 44 -29.04 15.06 18.47
C LYS A 44 -28.10 14.73 19.64
N SER A 45 -27.27 15.68 20.06
CA SER A 45 -26.31 15.48 21.16
C SER A 45 -26.93 15.69 22.55
N HIS A 46 -27.77 16.72 22.73
CA HIS A 46 -28.38 17.06 24.02
C HIS A 46 -29.27 15.94 24.57
N ILE A 47 -29.90 15.15 23.71
CA ILE A 47 -30.72 13.98 24.10
C ILE A 47 -29.88 12.94 24.87
N GLN A 48 -28.56 12.91 24.68
CA GLN A 48 -27.66 11.95 25.31
C GLN A 48 -26.97 12.48 26.58
N PHE A 49 -27.21 13.74 26.96
CA PHE A 49 -26.59 14.33 28.16
C PHE A 49 -27.28 13.87 29.44
N TYR A 50 -26.49 13.59 30.48
CA TYR A 50 -26.95 13.11 31.78
C TYR A 50 -26.23 13.85 32.93
N GLU A 51 -26.79 13.78 34.13
CA GLU A 51 -26.25 14.48 35.31
C GLU A 51 -24.82 14.00 35.64
N GLY A 52 -23.89 14.94 35.78
CA GLY A 52 -22.50 14.65 36.10
C GLY A 52 -21.64 14.19 34.91
N ILE A 53 -22.17 14.22 33.68
CA ILE A 53 -21.46 13.84 32.46
C ILE A 53 -20.08 14.50 32.37
N LYS A 54 -19.07 13.75 31.92
CA LYS A 54 -17.73 14.30 31.75
C LYS A 54 -17.68 15.21 30.53
N THR A 55 -16.91 16.28 30.63
CA THR A 55 -16.66 17.18 29.49
C THR A 55 -15.96 16.50 28.30
N GLU A 56 -15.32 15.35 28.52
CA GLU A 56 -14.75 14.54 27.43
C GLU A 56 -15.87 13.85 26.65
N ASP A 57 -16.80 13.19 27.35
CA ASP A 57 -17.96 12.53 26.78
C ASP A 57 -18.86 13.51 26.00
N ILE A 58 -19.04 14.75 26.50
CA ILE A 58 -19.77 15.81 25.77
C ILE A 58 -19.17 16.04 24.37
N HIS A 59 -17.83 16.14 24.28
CA HIS A 59 -17.17 16.35 23.00
C HIS A 59 -17.35 15.13 22.07
N GLU A 60 -17.20 13.92 22.60
CA GLU A 60 -17.38 12.69 21.82
C GLU A 60 -18.82 12.58 21.29
N THR A 61 -19.82 12.95 22.09
CA THR A 61 -21.23 12.98 21.68
C THR A 61 -21.48 13.97 20.56
N ILE A 62 -21.00 15.22 20.64
CA ILE A 62 -21.20 16.20 19.56
C ILE A 62 -20.45 15.82 18.27
N ILE A 63 -19.25 15.23 18.39
CA ILE A 63 -18.47 14.74 17.25
C ILE A 63 -19.25 13.62 16.56
N LYS A 64 -19.77 12.65 17.32
CA LYS A 64 -20.56 11.55 16.78
C LYS A 64 -21.86 12.05 16.14
N ALA A 65 -22.57 12.95 16.80
CA ALA A 65 -23.80 13.54 16.26
C ALA A 65 -23.58 14.23 14.91
N ALA A 66 -22.46 14.94 14.74
CA ALA A 66 -22.05 15.51 13.47
C ALA A 66 -21.64 14.45 12.44
N ALA A 67 -20.86 13.45 12.85
CA ALA A 67 -20.39 12.37 11.97
C ALA A 67 -21.53 11.50 11.41
N ASP A 68 -22.56 11.24 12.21
CA ASP A 68 -23.72 10.44 11.78
C ASP A 68 -24.52 11.15 10.66
N LEU A 69 -24.45 12.49 10.60
CA LEU A 69 -25.08 13.35 9.59
C LEU A 69 -24.30 13.44 8.27
N ILE A 70 -23.13 12.80 8.16
CA ILE A 70 -22.40 12.72 6.89
C ILE A 70 -23.24 11.90 5.89
N SER A 71 -23.52 12.51 4.74
CA SER A 71 -24.31 11.92 3.65
C SER A 71 -23.90 12.51 2.30
N GLU A 72 -24.47 12.00 1.21
CA GLU A 72 -24.31 12.59 -0.12
C GLU A 72 -24.91 14.00 -0.22
N GLU A 73 -26.03 14.25 0.46
CA GLU A 73 -26.73 15.55 0.43
C GLU A 73 -26.03 16.62 1.29
N THR A 74 -25.29 16.17 2.31
CA THR A 74 -24.66 17.03 3.33
C THR A 74 -23.21 16.62 3.58
N PRO A 75 -22.33 16.67 2.55
CA PRO A 75 -20.96 16.17 2.65
C PRO A 75 -20.11 16.96 3.64
N ASP A 76 -20.38 18.26 3.82
CA ASP A 76 -19.58 19.15 4.67
C ASP A 76 -19.65 18.84 6.17
N TYR A 77 -20.61 18.01 6.61
CA TYR A 77 -20.56 17.43 7.95
C TYR A 77 -19.25 16.67 8.21
N GLN A 78 -18.57 16.17 7.16
CA GLN A 78 -17.26 15.53 7.32
C GLN A 78 -16.20 16.50 7.83
N TYR A 79 -16.28 17.79 7.48
CA TYR A 79 -15.37 18.83 7.96
C TYR A 79 -15.82 19.37 9.31
N LEU A 80 -17.14 19.53 9.54
CA LEU A 80 -17.67 19.94 10.84
C LEU A 80 -17.26 18.94 11.94
N ALA A 81 -17.50 17.64 11.70
CA ALA A 81 -17.10 16.58 12.63
C ALA A 81 -15.57 16.51 12.82
N ALA A 82 -14.80 16.74 11.75
CA ALA A 82 -13.34 16.79 11.83
C ALA A 82 -12.84 17.95 12.71
N ARG A 83 -13.36 19.16 12.51
CA ARG A 83 -12.96 20.35 13.28
C ARG A 83 -13.28 20.21 14.76
N LEU A 84 -14.45 19.64 15.08
CA LEU A 84 -14.80 19.27 16.46
C LEU A 84 -13.83 18.23 17.04
N ALA A 85 -13.46 17.21 16.25
CA ALA A 85 -12.50 16.19 16.67
C ALA A 85 -11.08 16.74 16.87
N ILE A 86 -10.61 17.64 15.99
CA ILE A 86 -9.33 18.34 16.17
C ILE A 86 -9.36 19.20 17.43
N PHE A 87 -10.42 19.98 17.65
CA PHE A 87 -10.57 20.78 18.87
C PHE A 87 -10.47 19.92 20.13
N HIS A 88 -11.11 18.75 20.11
CA HIS A 88 -11.03 17.77 21.18
C HIS A 88 -9.61 17.20 21.35
N LEU A 89 -8.92 16.84 20.26
CA LEU A 89 -7.54 16.33 20.26
C LEU A 89 -6.53 17.37 20.78
N ARG A 90 -6.67 18.65 20.39
CA ARG A 90 -5.83 19.74 20.92
C ARG A 90 -5.96 19.85 22.43
N LYS A 91 -7.19 19.80 22.96
CA LYS A 91 -7.43 19.78 24.41
C LYS A 91 -6.89 18.52 25.09
N LYS A 92 -6.95 17.35 24.44
CA LYS A 92 -6.37 16.10 24.96
C LYS A 92 -4.84 16.21 25.06
N ALA A 93 -4.18 16.73 24.02
CA ALA A 93 -2.71 16.80 23.96
C ALA A 93 -2.10 17.96 24.77
N TYR A 94 -2.76 19.12 24.77
CA TYR A 94 -2.16 20.37 25.26
C TYR A 94 -2.94 21.03 26.40
N GLY A 95 -4.14 20.54 26.74
CA GLY A 95 -5.04 21.19 27.71
C GLY A 95 -5.72 22.48 27.19
N GLN A 96 -5.33 22.97 26.01
CA GLN A 96 -5.84 24.16 25.35
C GLN A 96 -5.95 23.95 23.83
N PHE A 97 -6.52 24.90 23.09
CA PHE A 97 -6.64 24.81 21.64
C PHE A 97 -5.33 25.15 20.91
N GLU A 98 -4.69 26.25 21.34
CA GLU A 98 -3.46 26.74 20.73
C GLU A 98 -2.28 25.82 21.08
N PRO A 99 -1.54 25.28 20.10
CA PRO A 99 -0.40 24.41 20.39
C PRO A 99 0.72 25.19 21.08
N PRO A 100 1.55 24.52 21.91
CA PRO A 100 2.75 25.13 22.47
C PRO A 100 3.76 25.49 21.37
N LYS A 101 4.80 26.26 21.72
CA LYS A 101 5.93 26.49 20.80
C LYS A 101 6.63 25.19 20.44
N LEU A 102 7.06 25.06 19.18
CA LEU A 102 7.67 23.84 18.66
C LEU A 102 8.85 23.36 19.52
N PHE A 103 9.77 24.26 19.90
CA PHE A 103 10.93 23.90 20.73
C PHE A 103 10.52 23.32 22.10
N ASP A 104 9.56 23.97 22.78
CA ASP A 104 9.07 23.52 24.09
C ASP A 104 8.35 22.17 23.97
N HIS A 105 7.59 21.99 22.89
CA HIS A 105 6.91 20.73 22.59
C HIS A 105 7.90 19.58 22.40
N VAL A 106 8.91 19.78 21.54
CA VAL A 106 9.95 18.77 21.25
C VAL A 106 10.72 18.45 22.52
N THR A 107 11.15 19.45 23.28
CA THR A 107 11.88 19.25 24.55
C THR A 107 11.11 18.37 25.52
N ASN A 108 9.83 18.67 25.77
CA ASN A 108 8.97 17.88 26.65
C ASN A 108 8.74 16.45 26.13
N LEU A 109 8.60 16.23 24.81
CA LEU A 109 8.41 14.89 24.27
C LEU A 109 9.71 14.06 24.24
N VAL A 110 10.86 14.71 24.11
CA VAL A 110 12.17 14.08 24.27
C VAL A 110 12.38 13.66 25.73
N GLU A 111 12.10 14.53 26.70
CA GLU A 111 12.17 14.21 28.14
C GLU A 111 11.25 13.03 28.53
N LYS A 112 10.07 12.93 27.91
CA LYS A 112 9.13 11.81 28.08
C LYS A 112 9.51 10.55 27.30
N GLY A 113 10.60 10.56 26.53
CA GLY A 113 11.06 9.45 25.68
C GLY A 113 10.08 9.09 24.55
N LYS A 114 9.30 10.07 24.08
CA LYS A 114 8.32 9.91 23.00
C LYS A 114 8.87 10.35 21.65
N TYR A 115 9.63 11.44 21.64
CA TYR A 115 10.46 11.85 20.52
C TYR A 115 11.90 11.43 20.76
N ASP A 116 12.67 11.36 19.68
CA ASP A 116 14.06 10.97 19.74
C ASP A 116 14.97 12.16 20.06
N ASN A 117 15.99 11.91 20.89
CA ASN A 117 16.95 12.90 21.40
C ASN A 117 17.70 13.62 20.27
N HIS A 118 17.95 12.94 19.14
CA HIS A 118 18.73 13.54 18.04
C HIS A 118 18.09 14.83 17.49
N LEU A 119 16.78 15.02 17.64
CA LEU A 119 16.11 16.27 17.24
C LEU A 119 16.67 17.50 17.96
N LEU A 120 17.01 17.39 19.24
CA LEU A 120 17.61 18.49 20.01
C LEU A 120 19.13 18.61 19.81
N GLU A 121 19.77 17.58 19.25
CA GLU A 121 21.20 17.56 18.91
C GLU A 121 21.45 18.15 17.51
N ASP A 122 20.58 17.84 16.55
CA ASP A 122 20.73 18.20 15.14
C ASP A 122 20.32 19.66 14.84
N TYR A 123 19.44 20.22 15.68
CA TYR A 123 18.82 21.53 15.49
C TYR A 123 18.98 22.44 16.71
N SER A 124 19.38 23.69 16.47
CA SER A 124 19.39 24.71 17.52
C SER A 124 17.98 25.24 17.81
N LYS A 125 17.83 25.95 18.94
CA LYS A 125 16.56 26.61 19.28
C LYS A 125 16.13 27.60 18.20
N GLU A 126 17.06 28.35 17.62
CA GLU A 126 16.78 29.31 16.55
C GLU A 126 16.28 28.61 15.29
N GLU A 127 16.79 27.41 14.97
CA GLU A 127 16.28 26.59 13.87
C GLU A 127 14.86 26.07 14.16
N PHE A 128 14.56 25.68 15.41
CA PHE A 128 13.20 25.34 15.82
C PHE A 128 12.24 26.53 15.76
N ASP A 129 12.66 27.72 16.20
CA ASP A 129 11.85 28.94 16.12
C ASP A 129 11.54 29.31 14.65
N LEU A 130 12.50 29.09 13.74
CA LEU A 130 12.29 29.27 12.32
C LEU A 130 11.35 28.20 11.73
N MET A 131 11.49 26.94 12.11
CA MET A 131 10.53 25.89 11.72
C MET A 131 9.12 26.18 12.25
N ASP A 132 8.98 26.68 13.48
CA ASP A 132 7.71 27.10 14.07
C ASP A 132 7.04 28.20 13.23
N SER A 133 7.83 29.10 12.63
CA SER A 133 7.30 30.14 11.73
C SER A 133 6.78 29.61 10.38
N TYR A 134 7.16 28.40 9.99
CA TYR A 134 6.65 27.74 8.78
C TYR A 134 5.35 26.99 9.04
N ILE A 135 5.10 26.59 10.29
CA ILE A 135 3.93 25.79 10.66
C ILE A 135 2.67 26.63 10.52
N ASP A 136 1.68 26.06 9.83
CA ASP A 136 0.32 26.57 9.80
C ASP A 136 -0.63 25.57 10.47
N HIS A 137 -0.91 25.82 11.75
CA HIS A 137 -1.83 25.02 12.56
C HIS A 137 -3.28 25.01 12.07
N TRP A 138 -3.67 25.95 11.20
CA TRP A 138 -5.01 25.99 10.61
C TRP A 138 -5.18 24.96 9.49
N ARG A 139 -4.10 24.38 8.95
CA ARG A 139 -4.18 23.23 8.03
C ARG A 139 -4.82 22.01 8.67
N ASP A 140 -4.86 21.91 10.01
CA ASP A 140 -5.63 20.87 10.69
C ASP A 140 -7.14 20.95 10.39
N MET A 141 -7.65 22.12 9.98
CA MET A 141 -9.08 22.30 9.66
C MET A 141 -9.45 21.77 8.26
N ASN A 142 -8.47 21.38 7.45
CA ASN A 142 -8.66 20.84 6.10
C ASN A 142 -8.90 19.33 6.09
N PHE A 143 -8.73 18.65 7.22
CA PHE A 143 -8.98 17.21 7.33
C PHE A 143 -10.47 16.88 7.28
N SER A 144 -10.81 15.75 6.65
CA SER A 144 -12.12 15.13 6.81
C SER A 144 -12.19 14.30 8.09
N TYR A 145 -13.40 13.95 8.55
CA TYR A 145 -13.59 13.21 9.80
C TYR A 145 -12.85 11.85 9.80
N ALA A 146 -12.90 11.14 8.68
CA ALA A 146 -12.18 9.88 8.50
C ALA A 146 -10.65 10.08 8.65
N ALA A 147 -10.10 11.18 8.10
CA ALA A 147 -8.69 11.52 8.25
C ALA A 147 -8.30 11.72 9.72
N VAL A 148 -9.07 12.52 10.46
CA VAL A 148 -8.82 12.76 11.90
C VAL A 148 -8.86 11.47 12.69
N LYS A 149 -9.78 10.55 12.36
CA LYS A 149 -9.86 9.22 12.99
C LYS A 149 -8.69 8.31 12.64
N GLN A 150 -8.10 8.41 11.45
CA GLN A 150 -6.84 7.72 11.15
C GLN A 150 -5.66 8.34 11.91
N LEU A 151 -5.60 9.68 12.01
CA LEU A 151 -4.57 10.39 12.79
C LEU A 151 -4.60 9.96 14.25
N GLU A 152 -5.76 10.10 14.91
CA GLU A 152 -5.99 9.68 16.30
C GLU A 152 -5.73 8.18 16.49
N GLY A 153 -6.27 7.35 15.61
CA GLY A 153 -6.22 5.90 15.78
C GLY A 153 -4.85 5.28 15.49
N LYS A 154 -4.01 5.89 14.66
CA LYS A 154 -2.79 5.24 14.15
C LYS A 154 -1.54 6.10 14.10
N TYR A 155 -1.63 7.39 13.75
CA TYR A 155 -0.46 8.16 13.33
C TYR A 155 0.09 9.09 14.41
N LEU A 156 -0.78 9.71 15.20
CA LEU A 156 -0.33 10.58 16.27
C LEU A 156 0.39 9.77 17.36
N VAL A 157 1.52 10.29 17.84
CA VAL A 157 2.24 9.72 18.97
C VAL A 157 1.33 9.69 20.19
N GLN A 158 1.18 8.49 20.75
CA GLN A 158 0.19 8.22 21.79
C GLN A 158 0.64 7.08 22.69
N ASN A 159 0.07 7.02 23.89
CA ASN A 159 0.16 5.86 24.75
C ASN A 159 -0.99 4.91 24.43
N ARG A 160 -0.67 3.76 23.82
CA ARG A 160 -1.68 2.77 23.40
C ARG A 160 -2.43 2.09 24.56
N VAL A 161 -1.88 2.16 25.78
CA VAL A 161 -2.49 1.56 26.98
C VAL A 161 -3.42 2.56 27.67
N THR A 162 -2.95 3.80 27.87
CA THR A 162 -3.77 4.82 28.56
C THR A 162 -4.70 5.59 27.62
N GLY A 163 -4.46 5.56 26.31
CA GLY A 163 -5.18 6.35 25.31
C GLY A 163 -4.74 7.82 25.22
N GLU A 164 -3.68 8.22 25.94
CA GLU A 164 -3.17 9.59 25.94
C GLU A 164 -2.54 9.94 24.58
N ILE A 165 -2.98 11.06 23.99
CA ILE A 165 -2.43 11.61 22.74
C ILE A 165 -1.45 12.73 23.09
N PHE A 166 -0.26 12.76 22.47
CA PHE A 166 0.81 13.67 22.85
C PHE A 166 1.03 14.85 21.87
N GLU A 167 0.51 14.77 20.64
CA GLU A 167 0.86 15.70 19.56
C GLU A 167 -0.34 15.99 18.63
N SER A 168 -0.13 16.90 17.68
CA SER A 168 -1.07 17.30 16.62
C SER A 168 -0.46 17.06 15.24
N ALA A 169 -1.28 17.11 14.19
CA ALA A 169 -0.86 16.71 12.85
C ALA A 169 0.22 17.62 12.25
N GLN A 170 0.22 18.93 12.53
CA GLN A 170 1.27 19.81 12.02
C GLN A 170 2.64 19.55 12.63
N PHE A 171 2.71 19.22 13.94
CA PHE A 171 3.98 18.79 14.54
C PHE A 171 4.43 17.45 13.97
N LEU A 172 3.51 16.52 13.72
CA LEU A 172 3.82 15.29 13.00
C LEU A 172 4.49 15.60 11.65
N TYR A 173 3.90 16.46 10.81
CA TYR A 173 4.46 16.75 9.49
C TYR A 173 5.81 17.48 9.57
N MET A 174 5.93 18.50 10.42
CA MET A 174 7.17 19.25 10.56
C MET A 174 8.32 18.38 11.10
N MET A 175 8.04 17.52 12.09
CA MET A 175 9.06 16.64 12.66
C MET A 175 9.46 15.51 11.72
N ILE A 176 8.54 15.01 10.89
CA ILE A 176 8.93 14.09 9.81
C ILE A 176 9.91 14.79 8.86
N ALA A 177 9.60 16.00 8.40
CA ALA A 177 10.48 16.77 7.53
C ALA A 177 11.86 17.00 8.19
N ALA A 178 11.87 17.44 9.45
CA ALA A 178 13.10 17.67 10.21
C ALA A 178 13.95 16.41 10.39
N CYS A 179 13.36 15.24 10.68
CA CYS A 179 14.12 14.00 10.78
C CYS A 179 14.73 13.57 9.43
N LEU A 180 13.94 13.61 8.36
CA LEU A 180 14.39 13.14 7.04
C LEU A 180 15.52 14.00 6.47
N PHE A 181 15.47 15.32 6.69
CA PHE A 181 16.47 16.26 6.19
C PHE A 181 17.50 16.71 7.26
N GLY A 182 17.54 16.04 8.43
CA GLY A 182 18.43 16.41 9.55
C GLY A 182 19.91 16.47 9.20
N LYS A 183 20.36 15.53 8.34
CA LYS A 183 21.74 15.40 7.90
C LYS A 183 22.09 16.25 6.65
N TYR A 184 21.16 17.02 6.11
CA TYR A 184 21.45 17.89 4.96
C TYR A 184 22.33 19.08 5.37
N PRO A 185 23.10 19.68 4.43
CA PRO A 185 23.89 20.88 4.69
C PRO A 185 23.02 22.03 5.23
N LYS A 186 23.49 22.75 6.24
CA LYS A 186 22.72 23.78 6.96
C LYS A 186 22.15 24.86 6.03
N GLU A 187 22.86 25.16 4.95
CA GLU A 187 22.51 26.15 3.93
C GLU A 187 21.22 25.78 3.19
N THR A 188 20.97 24.48 2.98
CA THR A 188 19.83 23.97 2.20
C THR A 188 18.77 23.27 3.05
N ARG A 189 19.16 22.75 4.22
CA ARG A 189 18.37 21.91 5.12
C ARG A 189 16.99 22.49 5.44
N LEU A 190 16.94 23.73 5.93
CA LEU A 190 15.68 24.37 6.30
C LEU A 190 14.78 24.67 5.09
N GLY A 191 15.38 24.92 3.92
CA GLY A 191 14.64 25.10 2.67
C GLY A 191 13.91 23.82 2.25
N TYR A 192 14.60 22.68 2.30
CA TYR A 192 13.98 21.37 2.06
C TYR A 192 12.92 21.02 3.09
N ILE A 193 13.18 21.26 4.39
CA ILE A 193 12.21 21.01 5.47
C ILE A 193 10.91 21.78 5.21
N LYS A 194 11.01 23.07 4.89
CA LYS A 194 9.83 23.89 4.58
C LYS A 194 9.07 23.36 3.36
N ARG A 195 9.77 23.16 2.24
CA ARG A 195 9.16 22.68 0.97
C ARG A 195 8.47 21.32 1.17
N PHE A 196 9.12 20.40 1.87
CA PHE A 196 8.55 19.08 2.17
C PHE A 196 7.37 19.17 3.13
N TYR A 197 7.47 19.95 4.21
CA TYR A 197 6.35 20.23 5.13
C TYR A 197 5.14 20.76 4.36
N ASP A 198 5.34 21.74 3.49
CA ASP A 198 4.26 22.30 2.66
C ASP A 198 3.63 21.23 1.76
N ALA A 199 4.44 20.40 1.09
CA ALA A 199 3.94 19.36 0.21
C ALA A 199 3.11 18.28 0.94
N VAL A 200 3.53 17.82 2.12
CA VAL A 200 2.79 16.78 2.88
C VAL A 200 1.59 17.34 3.63
N SER A 201 1.68 18.54 4.21
CA SER A 201 0.58 19.15 4.98
C SER A 201 -0.50 19.76 4.10
N THR A 202 -0.21 20.03 2.83
CA THR A 202 -1.20 20.38 1.78
C THR A 202 -1.62 19.19 0.92
N PHE A 203 -1.29 17.97 1.37
CA PHE A 203 -1.72 16.71 0.78
C PHE A 203 -1.24 16.42 -0.66
N LYS A 204 -0.23 17.14 -1.17
CA LYS A 204 0.38 16.85 -2.47
C LYS A 204 1.19 15.56 -2.46
N ILE A 205 1.84 15.27 -1.33
CA ILE A 205 2.56 14.02 -1.08
C ILE A 205 1.87 13.27 0.06
N SER A 206 1.60 11.98 -0.18
CA SER A 206 1.11 11.04 0.82
C SER A 206 2.23 10.15 1.33
N LEU A 207 2.32 9.99 2.65
CA LEU A 207 3.31 9.14 3.30
C LEU A 207 2.67 7.85 3.86
N PRO A 208 3.39 6.71 3.84
CA PRO A 208 2.91 5.45 4.37
C PRO A 208 2.83 5.47 5.91
N THR A 209 2.05 4.54 6.44
CA THR A 209 1.76 4.44 7.89
C THR A 209 3.01 4.36 8.77
N PRO A 210 4.03 3.53 8.47
CA PRO A 210 5.23 3.46 9.32
C PRO A 210 5.99 4.79 9.40
N ILE A 211 6.06 5.55 8.30
CA ILE A 211 6.68 6.88 8.28
C ILE A 211 5.86 7.85 9.14
N MET A 212 4.56 7.98 8.85
CA MET A 212 3.65 8.88 9.56
C MET A 212 3.61 8.65 11.08
N SER A 213 3.63 7.38 11.50
CA SER A 213 3.53 7.00 12.93
C SER A 213 4.88 6.90 13.66
N GLY A 214 5.99 6.84 12.93
CA GLY A 214 7.28 6.45 13.48
C GLY A 214 8.38 7.50 13.35
N VAL A 215 8.49 8.19 12.22
CA VAL A 215 9.58 9.16 11.99
C VAL A 215 9.36 10.37 12.92
N ARG A 216 10.34 10.63 13.79
CA ARG A 216 10.38 11.49 15.02
C ARG A 216 10.44 10.73 16.35
N THR A 217 10.06 9.46 16.37
CA THR A 217 10.09 8.62 17.58
C THR A 217 11.40 7.83 17.70
N PRO A 218 11.75 7.28 18.88
CA PRO A 218 12.96 6.44 19.05
C PRO A 218 13.01 5.17 18.19
N THR A 219 11.88 4.74 17.62
CA THR A 219 11.86 3.57 16.73
C THR A 219 12.46 3.95 15.37
N ARG A 220 13.28 3.07 14.79
CA ARG A 220 13.95 3.29 13.51
C ARG A 220 13.61 2.25 12.44
N GLN A 221 12.40 1.67 12.45
CA GLN A 221 11.95 0.81 11.35
C GLN A 221 10.77 1.47 10.63
N PHE A 222 10.91 1.70 9.32
CA PHE A 222 9.89 2.40 8.52
C PHE A 222 9.54 1.69 7.20
N SER A 223 10.22 0.59 6.86
CA SER A 223 9.91 -0.21 5.67
C SER A 223 8.54 -0.87 5.78
N SER A 224 7.68 -0.61 4.79
CA SER A 224 6.29 -1.12 4.79
C SER A 224 6.19 -2.57 4.30
N CYS A 225 7.10 -2.98 3.41
CA CYS A 225 7.08 -4.28 2.76
C CYS A 225 8.46 -4.94 2.79
N VAL A 226 8.48 -6.24 3.03
CA VAL A 226 9.67 -7.08 3.12
C VAL A 226 9.48 -8.30 2.22
N LEU A 227 10.46 -8.61 1.36
CA LEU A 227 10.43 -9.75 0.45
C LEU A 227 11.55 -10.73 0.83
N ILE A 228 11.20 -11.97 1.11
CA ILE A 228 12.11 -13.00 1.60
C ILE A 228 12.00 -14.23 0.70
N GLU A 229 13.12 -14.64 0.09
CA GLU A 229 13.23 -15.87 -0.69
C GLU A 229 13.72 -17.02 0.20
N CYS A 230 13.04 -18.15 0.14
CA CYS A 230 13.41 -19.38 0.84
C CYS A 230 13.99 -20.38 -0.16
N ASP A 231 15.16 -20.93 0.17
CA ASP A 231 15.77 -22.03 -0.60
C ASP A 231 15.26 -23.40 -0.13
N ASP A 232 15.61 -24.44 -0.87
CA ASP A 232 15.28 -25.84 -0.58
C ASP A 232 16.23 -26.48 0.46
N SER A 233 16.33 -25.84 1.64
CA SER A 233 17.10 -26.35 2.78
C SER A 233 16.45 -26.01 4.12
N LEU A 234 16.66 -26.86 5.13
CA LEU A 234 16.13 -26.60 6.48
C LEU A 234 16.72 -25.34 7.10
N ASP A 235 17.98 -25.06 6.82
CA ASP A 235 18.68 -23.87 7.27
C ASP A 235 18.03 -22.60 6.69
N SER A 236 17.71 -22.62 5.39
CA SER A 236 17.00 -21.51 4.74
C SER A 236 15.56 -21.36 5.21
N ILE A 237 14.85 -22.47 5.45
CA ILE A 237 13.50 -22.46 6.03
C ILE A 237 13.51 -21.81 7.42
N ASN A 238 14.48 -22.18 8.28
CA ASN A 238 14.62 -21.60 9.62
C ASN A 238 15.02 -20.12 9.55
N ALA A 239 15.92 -19.74 8.65
CA ALA A 239 16.32 -18.36 8.42
C ALA A 239 15.13 -17.51 7.96
N THR A 240 14.33 -18.02 7.04
CA THR A 240 13.11 -17.38 6.52
C THR A 240 12.10 -17.16 7.64
N ALA A 241 11.76 -18.21 8.40
CA ALA A 241 10.81 -18.09 9.51
C ALA A 241 11.29 -17.11 10.58
N SER A 242 12.57 -17.14 10.94
CA SER A 242 13.17 -16.20 11.89
C SER A 242 13.11 -14.75 11.38
N SER A 243 13.36 -14.55 10.09
CA SER A 243 13.30 -13.24 9.44
C SER A 243 11.88 -12.67 9.45
N ILE A 244 10.87 -13.51 9.18
CA ILE A 244 9.46 -13.16 9.26
C ILE A 244 9.11 -12.65 10.67
N VAL A 245 9.50 -13.38 11.72
CA VAL A 245 9.21 -13.01 13.11
C VAL A 245 9.78 -11.63 13.44
N ARG A 246 11.05 -11.36 13.08
CA ARG A 246 11.68 -10.05 13.34
C ARG A 246 10.90 -8.92 12.66
N TYR A 247 10.57 -9.07 11.38
CA TYR A 247 9.92 -8.00 10.62
C TYR A 247 8.44 -7.78 10.94
N VAL A 248 7.68 -8.85 11.23
CA VAL A 248 6.27 -8.71 11.64
C VAL A 248 6.17 -8.00 12.99
N SER A 249 7.08 -8.28 13.93
CA SER A 249 7.12 -7.56 15.21
C SER A 249 7.29 -6.04 15.03
N GLN A 250 7.89 -5.63 13.91
CA GLN A 250 8.18 -4.25 13.53
C GLN A 250 7.24 -3.71 12.44
N ARG A 251 6.00 -4.21 12.34
CA ARG A 251 4.92 -3.65 11.50
C ARG A 251 5.03 -3.89 9.98
N ALA A 252 5.95 -4.72 9.50
CA ALA A 252 6.07 -4.98 8.06
C ALA A 252 5.04 -5.98 7.52
N GLY A 253 4.60 -5.78 6.27
CA GLY A 253 3.92 -6.81 5.47
C GLY A 253 4.93 -7.67 4.73
N ILE A 254 4.67 -8.98 4.58
CA ILE A 254 5.67 -9.93 4.09
C ILE A 254 5.27 -10.53 2.74
N GLY A 255 6.21 -10.59 1.79
CA GLY A 255 6.16 -11.46 0.62
C GLY A 255 7.16 -12.61 0.78
N ILE A 256 6.71 -13.85 0.63
CA ILE A 256 7.54 -15.05 0.84
C ILE A 256 7.63 -15.83 -0.46
N ASN A 257 8.80 -15.95 -1.09
CA ASN A 257 8.97 -16.93 -2.16
C ASN A 257 9.38 -18.26 -1.55
N ALA A 258 8.49 -19.25 -1.63
CA ALA A 258 8.75 -20.61 -1.16
C ALA A 258 8.53 -21.63 -2.29
N GLY A 259 8.73 -21.18 -3.54
CA GLY A 259 8.55 -22.00 -4.74
C GLY A 259 9.70 -22.94 -5.05
N ARG A 260 10.86 -22.81 -4.38
CA ARG A 260 12.02 -23.72 -4.53
C ARG A 260 11.90 -24.99 -3.69
N ILE A 261 11.14 -24.97 -2.60
CA ILE A 261 10.99 -26.11 -1.69
C ILE A 261 10.52 -27.34 -2.47
N ARG A 262 11.23 -28.47 -2.33
CA ARG A 262 10.93 -29.69 -3.08
C ARG A 262 9.57 -30.29 -2.73
N ALA A 263 8.98 -30.98 -3.71
CA ALA A 263 7.64 -31.53 -3.59
C ALA A 263 7.55 -32.71 -2.59
N LEU A 264 6.34 -32.96 -2.07
CA LEU A 264 5.95 -34.19 -1.39
C LEU A 264 6.29 -35.37 -2.31
N GLY A 265 7.17 -36.27 -1.87
CA GLY A 265 7.70 -37.25 -2.82
C GLY A 265 9.19 -37.38 -2.85
N SER A 266 9.86 -36.23 -2.73
CA SER A 266 11.25 -36.11 -3.15
C SER A 266 12.18 -36.80 -2.17
N GLU A 267 13.28 -37.32 -2.71
CA GLU A 267 14.29 -38.00 -1.92
C GLU A 267 15.04 -37.00 -1.02
N ILE A 268 15.35 -37.45 0.19
CA ILE A 268 16.26 -36.77 1.12
C ILE A 268 17.48 -37.68 1.31
N ARG A 269 18.68 -37.13 1.13
CA ARG A 269 19.97 -37.80 1.33
C ARG A 269 20.07 -39.17 0.64
N GLY A 270 19.68 -39.24 -0.65
CA GLY A 270 19.76 -40.48 -1.43
C GLY A 270 18.76 -41.56 -0.99
N GLY A 271 17.62 -41.17 -0.41
CA GLY A 271 16.54 -42.07 -0.03
C GLY A 271 16.50 -42.47 1.45
N GLU A 272 17.33 -41.87 2.31
CA GLU A 272 17.25 -42.07 3.77
C GLU A 272 15.89 -41.67 4.34
N ALA A 273 15.26 -40.65 3.76
CA ALA A 273 13.93 -40.19 4.15
C ALA A 273 13.14 -39.68 2.94
N PHE A 274 11.82 -39.61 3.12
CA PHE A 274 10.88 -39.06 2.16
C PHE A 274 10.49 -37.64 2.58
N HIS A 275 10.51 -36.68 1.65
CA HIS A 275 10.13 -35.30 1.93
C HIS A 275 8.62 -35.15 2.17
N THR A 276 8.24 -34.48 3.26
CA THR A 276 6.84 -34.29 3.70
C THR A 276 6.08 -33.20 2.95
N GLY A 277 6.72 -32.56 1.97
CA GLY A 277 6.14 -31.56 1.07
C GLY A 277 6.14 -30.15 1.62
N CYS A 278 5.52 -29.24 0.86
CA CYS A 278 5.56 -27.80 1.13
C CYS A 278 4.62 -27.37 2.26
N ILE A 279 3.45 -28.03 2.39
CA ILE A 279 2.36 -27.58 3.28
C ILE A 279 2.79 -27.44 4.76
N PRO A 280 3.54 -28.39 5.36
CA PRO A 280 4.01 -28.24 6.73
C PRO A 280 4.88 -26.99 6.94
N PHE A 281 5.75 -26.67 5.98
CA PHE A 281 6.57 -25.46 6.05
C PHE A 281 5.75 -24.19 5.84
N TYR A 282 4.71 -24.24 5.00
CA TYR A 282 3.81 -23.09 4.83
C TYR A 282 2.99 -22.84 6.11
N LYS A 283 2.60 -23.88 6.85
CA LYS A 283 2.03 -23.75 8.20
C LYS A 283 3.02 -23.09 9.17
N TYR A 284 4.29 -23.48 9.11
CA TYR A 284 5.33 -22.88 9.95
C TYR A 284 5.54 -21.39 9.62
N PHE A 285 5.54 -21.01 8.34
CA PHE A 285 5.57 -19.60 7.96
C PHE A 285 4.30 -18.85 8.40
N GLN A 286 3.12 -19.47 8.33
CA GLN A 286 1.88 -18.84 8.83
C GLN A 286 1.96 -18.56 10.34
N THR A 287 2.49 -19.47 11.14
CA THR A 287 2.63 -19.24 12.59
C THR A 287 3.67 -18.16 12.88
N ALA A 288 4.77 -18.11 12.12
CA ALA A 288 5.74 -17.01 12.18
C ALA A 288 5.11 -15.65 11.82
N VAL A 289 4.22 -15.60 10.81
CA VAL A 289 3.49 -14.37 10.44
C VAL A 289 2.50 -13.93 11.51
N LYS A 290 1.92 -14.87 12.27
CA LYS A 290 0.88 -14.57 13.26
C LYS A 290 1.39 -14.47 14.71
N CYS A 291 2.68 -14.69 14.96
CA CYS A 291 3.23 -14.69 16.32
C CYS A 291 3.21 -13.30 16.98
N CYS A 292 3.17 -12.23 16.19
CA CYS A 292 3.12 -10.85 16.67
C CYS A 292 1.99 -10.08 15.97
N SER A 293 1.36 -9.14 16.69
CA SER A 293 0.63 -8.06 16.04
C SER A 293 1.64 -7.08 15.45
N GLN A 294 1.41 -6.56 14.24
CA GLN A 294 2.22 -5.53 13.58
C GLN A 294 2.32 -4.30 14.50
N GLY A 295 3.34 -4.27 15.36
CA GLY A 295 3.66 -3.25 16.35
C GLY A 295 2.46 -2.65 17.09
N GLY A 296 1.48 -3.49 17.46
CA GLY A 296 0.27 -3.11 18.20
C GLY A 296 -0.85 -2.47 17.39
N VAL A 297 -0.76 -2.39 16.05
CA VAL A 297 -1.70 -1.65 15.19
C VAL A 297 -2.62 -2.57 14.36
N ARG A 298 -2.09 -3.64 13.75
CA ARG A 298 -2.84 -4.60 12.91
C ARG A 298 -2.30 -6.04 13.07
N GLY A 299 -3.00 -7.06 12.60
CA GLY A 299 -2.48 -8.43 12.57
C GLY A 299 -1.45 -8.61 11.44
N GLY A 300 -0.40 -9.42 11.65
CA GLY A 300 0.57 -9.75 10.61
C GLY A 300 -0.07 -10.40 9.38
N ALA A 301 0.38 -10.01 8.19
CA ALA A 301 -0.14 -10.48 6.91
C ALA A 301 1.00 -10.82 5.96
N ALA A 302 0.83 -11.88 5.17
CA ALA A 302 1.81 -12.33 4.19
C ALA A 302 1.16 -12.91 2.94
N THR A 303 1.86 -12.77 1.81
CA THR A 303 1.57 -13.46 0.54
C THR A 303 2.73 -14.39 0.21
N LEU A 304 2.43 -15.65 -0.10
CA LEU A 304 3.43 -16.66 -0.45
C LEU A 304 3.38 -17.00 -1.95
N PHE A 305 4.54 -17.08 -2.60
CA PHE A 305 4.68 -17.28 -4.04
C PHE A 305 5.20 -18.67 -4.41
N TYR A 306 4.64 -19.26 -5.47
CA TYR A 306 5.09 -20.52 -6.07
C TYR A 306 4.76 -20.60 -7.58
N PRO A 307 5.54 -21.37 -8.37
CA PRO A 307 5.29 -21.56 -9.79
C PRO A 307 4.06 -22.44 -10.07
N ILE A 308 3.30 -22.09 -11.12
CA ILE A 308 2.13 -22.88 -11.56
C ILE A 308 2.50 -24.31 -11.98
N TRP A 309 3.75 -24.55 -12.36
CA TRP A 309 4.25 -25.88 -12.73
C TRP A 309 4.79 -26.69 -11.53
N HIS A 310 4.67 -26.19 -10.30
CA HIS A 310 5.13 -26.89 -9.11
C HIS A 310 4.44 -28.25 -8.94
N GLY A 311 5.19 -29.28 -8.52
CA GLY A 311 4.69 -30.65 -8.36
C GLY A 311 3.50 -30.80 -7.40
N GLU A 312 3.31 -29.84 -6.48
CA GLU A 312 2.20 -29.80 -5.52
C GLU A 312 1.11 -28.77 -5.86
N VAL A 313 1.14 -28.11 -7.04
CA VAL A 313 0.32 -26.91 -7.32
C VAL A 313 -1.19 -27.10 -7.05
N GLU A 314 -1.76 -28.26 -7.37
CA GLU A 314 -3.19 -28.53 -7.13
C GLU A 314 -3.54 -28.48 -5.64
N SER A 315 -2.64 -28.96 -4.77
CA SER A 315 -2.78 -28.88 -3.32
C SER A 315 -2.54 -27.46 -2.80
N LEU A 316 -1.60 -26.73 -3.40
CA LEU A 316 -1.25 -25.37 -3.00
C LEU A 316 -2.36 -24.35 -3.33
N LEU A 317 -3.07 -24.53 -4.45
CA LEU A 317 -4.15 -23.65 -4.88
C LEU A 317 -5.34 -23.65 -3.90
N VAL A 318 -5.61 -24.78 -3.24
CA VAL A 318 -6.77 -24.95 -2.36
C VAL A 318 -6.46 -24.68 -0.88
N LEU A 319 -5.29 -24.13 -0.54
CA LEU A 319 -4.86 -23.92 0.85
C LEU A 319 -5.78 -22.96 1.63
N LYS A 320 -6.39 -21.99 0.94
CA LYS A 320 -7.35 -21.05 1.53
C LYS A 320 -8.79 -21.56 1.53
N ASN A 321 -9.07 -22.67 0.85
CA ASN A 321 -10.44 -23.16 0.72
C ASN A 321 -11.02 -23.49 2.10
N ASN A 322 -12.23 -22.98 2.38
CA ASN A 322 -12.89 -23.19 3.67
C ASN A 322 -13.24 -24.67 3.90
N ARG A 323 -13.47 -25.44 2.83
CA ARG A 323 -13.74 -26.88 2.90
C ARG A 323 -12.42 -27.66 2.85
N GLY A 324 -12.27 -28.65 3.71
CA GLY A 324 -11.10 -29.55 3.77
C GLY A 324 -10.63 -29.81 5.20
N VAL A 325 -9.72 -30.77 5.35
CA VAL A 325 -9.08 -31.10 6.64
C VAL A 325 -8.00 -30.08 6.99
N GLU A 326 -7.78 -29.84 8.29
CA GLU A 326 -6.89 -28.79 8.75
C GLU A 326 -5.43 -29.03 8.35
N GLU A 327 -5.00 -30.29 8.30
CA GLU A 327 -3.64 -30.69 7.92
C GLU A 327 -3.24 -30.17 6.53
N ASN A 328 -4.20 -30.08 5.60
CA ASN A 328 -3.98 -29.67 4.22
C ASN A 328 -4.42 -28.23 3.94
N ARG A 329 -4.49 -27.37 4.97
CA ARG A 329 -4.99 -25.99 4.86
C ARG A 329 -4.09 -24.99 5.57
N VAL A 330 -3.95 -23.82 4.96
CA VAL A 330 -3.14 -22.70 5.45
C VAL A 330 -3.85 -21.41 5.04
N ARG A 331 -4.92 -21.07 5.78
CA ARG A 331 -5.94 -20.09 5.34
C ARG A 331 -5.60 -18.63 5.63
N HIS A 332 -4.67 -18.39 6.55
CA HIS A 332 -4.37 -17.05 7.07
C HIS A 332 -3.15 -16.38 6.43
N MET A 333 -2.67 -16.93 5.31
CA MET A 333 -1.78 -16.28 4.34
C MET A 333 -2.46 -16.25 2.97
N ASP A 334 -2.07 -15.31 2.13
CA ASP A 334 -2.49 -15.23 0.73
C ASP A 334 -1.45 -15.88 -0.18
N TYR A 335 -1.78 -16.11 -1.45
CA TYR A 335 -0.91 -16.84 -2.38
C TYR A 335 -0.78 -16.14 -3.72
N GLY A 336 0.44 -16.03 -4.25
CA GLY A 336 0.73 -15.52 -5.58
C GLY A 336 1.21 -16.65 -6.50
N VAL A 337 0.42 -16.95 -7.53
CA VAL A 337 0.72 -17.99 -8.51
C VAL A 337 1.52 -17.38 -9.65
N GLN A 338 2.69 -17.94 -9.89
CA GLN A 338 3.66 -17.43 -10.86
C GLN A 338 3.48 -18.13 -12.21
N ILE A 339 3.31 -17.34 -13.27
CA ILE A 339 2.92 -17.81 -14.62
C ILE A 339 3.79 -17.09 -15.66
N ASN A 340 4.12 -17.77 -16.75
CA ASN A 340 4.77 -17.17 -17.92
C ASN A 340 4.04 -17.52 -19.23
N LYS A 341 4.55 -17.01 -20.35
CA LYS A 341 4.02 -17.21 -21.70
C LYS A 341 3.75 -18.66 -22.06
N LEU A 342 4.65 -19.58 -21.72
CA LEU A 342 4.51 -20.98 -22.10
C LEU A 342 3.25 -21.59 -21.48
N MET A 343 3.00 -21.30 -20.20
CA MET A 343 1.82 -21.80 -19.48
C MET A 343 0.51 -21.29 -20.10
N TYR A 344 0.45 -20.01 -20.46
CA TYR A 344 -0.68 -19.45 -21.21
C TYR A 344 -0.83 -20.05 -22.61
N THR A 345 0.29 -20.32 -23.29
CA THR A 345 0.28 -20.97 -24.62
C THR A 345 -0.30 -22.38 -24.54
N ARG A 346 0.05 -23.16 -23.51
CA ARG A 346 -0.55 -24.49 -23.26
C ARG A 346 -2.06 -24.39 -23.06
N LEU A 347 -2.53 -23.39 -22.31
CA LEU A 347 -3.97 -23.14 -22.12
C LEU A 347 -4.68 -22.83 -23.46
N ILE A 348 -4.13 -21.90 -24.24
CA ILE A 348 -4.74 -21.45 -25.51
C ILE A 348 -4.81 -22.60 -26.53
N LYS A 349 -3.77 -23.44 -26.60
CA LYS A 349 -3.72 -24.59 -27.52
C LYS A 349 -4.48 -25.82 -27.01
N GLY A 350 -5.01 -25.80 -25.79
CA GLY A 350 -5.68 -26.96 -25.18
C GLY A 350 -4.73 -28.11 -24.87
N GLU A 351 -3.46 -27.81 -24.63
CA GLU A 351 -2.40 -28.78 -24.33
C GLU A 351 -2.35 -29.09 -22.82
N SER A 352 -1.40 -29.95 -22.44
CA SER A 352 -1.14 -30.30 -21.04
C SER A 352 0.01 -29.49 -20.46
N ILE A 353 0.01 -29.34 -19.14
CA ILE A 353 1.10 -28.80 -18.33
C ILE A 353 1.69 -29.95 -17.52
N SER A 354 3.01 -30.06 -17.54
CA SER A 354 3.77 -31.00 -16.71
C SER A 354 4.23 -30.33 -15.42
N LEU A 355 4.00 -31.04 -14.32
CA LEU A 355 4.29 -30.60 -12.96
C LEU A 355 5.54 -31.31 -12.45
N PHE A 356 6.48 -30.54 -11.94
CA PHE A 356 7.80 -31.02 -11.50
C PHE A 356 8.09 -30.56 -10.07
N SER A 357 8.81 -31.39 -9.30
CA SER A 357 9.52 -30.88 -8.14
C SER A 357 10.70 -30.03 -8.62
N PRO A 358 10.91 -28.79 -8.13
CA PRO A 358 12.06 -27.97 -8.51
C PRO A 358 13.41 -28.67 -8.34
N SER A 359 13.52 -29.58 -7.36
CA SER A 359 14.71 -30.41 -7.10
C SER A 359 15.11 -31.33 -8.25
N ASP A 360 14.16 -31.72 -9.11
CA ASP A 360 14.33 -32.80 -10.09
C ASP A 360 14.62 -32.26 -11.50
N VAL A 361 14.57 -30.93 -11.66
CA VAL A 361 14.67 -30.23 -12.96
C VAL A 361 15.72 -29.10 -12.89
N PRO A 362 17.03 -29.45 -12.86
CA PRO A 362 18.11 -28.48 -12.68
C PRO A 362 18.04 -27.32 -13.68
N GLY A 363 18.17 -26.08 -13.19
CA GLY A 363 18.14 -24.87 -14.01
C GLY A 363 16.76 -24.42 -14.48
N LEU A 364 15.72 -25.26 -14.40
CA LEU A 364 14.37 -24.90 -14.84
C LEU A 364 13.78 -23.74 -14.02
N TYR A 365 13.98 -23.76 -12.69
CA TYR A 365 13.46 -22.72 -11.81
C TYR A 365 14.08 -21.35 -12.13
N ASP A 366 15.39 -21.28 -12.35
CA ASP A 366 16.04 -19.99 -12.65
C ASP A 366 15.65 -19.47 -14.04
N ALA A 367 15.62 -20.34 -15.05
CA ALA A 367 15.20 -19.98 -16.40
C ALA A 367 13.75 -19.47 -16.46
N PHE A 368 12.85 -20.02 -15.63
CA PHE A 368 11.44 -19.59 -15.57
C PHE A 368 11.26 -18.08 -15.38
N PHE A 369 12.17 -17.44 -14.64
CA PHE A 369 12.17 -16.00 -14.44
C PHE A 369 13.10 -15.29 -15.42
N ALA A 370 14.31 -15.79 -15.60
CA ALA A 370 15.39 -15.03 -16.24
C ALA A 370 15.47 -15.19 -17.77
N ASP A 371 15.10 -16.35 -18.32
CA ASP A 371 15.27 -16.67 -19.74
C ASP A 371 14.15 -17.59 -20.23
N GLN A 372 13.22 -17.02 -21.00
CA GLN A 372 12.02 -17.73 -21.46
C GLN A 372 12.32 -18.78 -22.54
N ASP A 373 13.35 -18.56 -23.36
CA ASP A 373 13.75 -19.50 -24.41
C ASP A 373 14.46 -20.71 -23.79
N GLU A 374 15.34 -20.47 -22.82
CA GLU A 374 15.97 -21.55 -22.04
C GLU A 374 14.96 -22.31 -21.19
N PHE A 375 13.97 -21.61 -20.61
CA PHE A 375 12.88 -22.27 -19.89
C PHE A 375 12.10 -23.20 -20.80
N GLU A 376 11.68 -22.76 -21.99
CA GLU A 376 10.95 -23.61 -22.93
C GLU A 376 11.79 -24.83 -23.35
N ARG A 377 13.08 -24.63 -23.65
CA ARG A 377 14.01 -25.71 -24.00
C ARG A 377 14.15 -26.75 -22.89
N LEU A 378 14.39 -26.32 -21.65
CA LEU A 378 14.52 -27.20 -20.49
C LEU A 378 13.20 -27.89 -20.15
N TYR A 379 12.08 -27.15 -20.19
CA TYR A 379 10.76 -27.66 -19.87
C TYR A 379 10.38 -28.81 -20.80
N VAL A 380 10.50 -28.61 -22.13
CA VAL A 380 10.21 -29.66 -23.13
C VAL A 380 11.18 -30.85 -23.01
N LYS A 381 12.47 -30.59 -22.73
CA LYS A 381 13.46 -31.65 -22.48
C LYS A 381 13.05 -32.53 -21.29
N TYR A 382 12.64 -31.93 -20.18
CA TYR A 382 12.21 -32.67 -18.99
C TYR A 382 10.84 -33.35 -19.18
N GLU A 383 9.96 -32.79 -20.01
CA GLU A 383 8.74 -33.47 -20.47
C GLU A 383 9.02 -34.71 -21.35
N GLN A 384 10.21 -34.84 -21.93
CA GLN A 384 10.57 -36.03 -22.72
C GLN A 384 11.38 -37.06 -21.90
N ASN A 385 11.92 -36.66 -20.75
CA ASN A 385 12.71 -37.55 -19.92
C ASN A 385 11.83 -38.42 -19.00
N SER A 386 11.79 -39.73 -19.27
CA SER A 386 11.03 -40.69 -18.46
C SER A 386 11.63 -40.98 -17.08
N SER A 387 12.88 -40.59 -16.82
CA SER A 387 13.53 -40.79 -15.51
C SER A 387 13.12 -39.73 -14.47
N ILE A 388 12.51 -38.63 -14.89
CA ILE A 388 12.11 -37.53 -14.00
C ILE A 388 10.67 -37.77 -13.55
N LYS A 389 10.45 -37.75 -12.23
CA LYS A 389 9.12 -37.84 -11.65
C LYS A 389 8.32 -36.60 -12.07
N ARG A 390 7.18 -36.82 -12.70
CA ARG A 390 6.26 -35.74 -13.07
C ARG A 390 4.80 -36.17 -12.98
N LYS A 391 3.91 -35.18 -12.88
CA LYS A 391 2.48 -35.34 -13.12
C LYS A 391 2.08 -34.48 -14.30
N THR A 392 1.20 -34.95 -15.16
CA THR A 392 0.69 -34.18 -16.29
C THR A 392 -0.80 -33.89 -16.09
N ILE A 393 -1.20 -32.63 -16.24
CA ILE A 393 -2.58 -32.16 -16.10
C ILE A 393 -2.97 -31.35 -17.33
N LYS A 394 -4.24 -31.38 -17.75
CA LYS A 394 -4.67 -30.51 -18.84
C LYS A 394 -4.59 -29.05 -18.41
N ALA A 395 -4.07 -28.18 -19.26
CA ALA A 395 -3.94 -26.76 -18.91
C ALA A 395 -5.28 -26.13 -18.50
N ILE A 396 -6.36 -26.46 -19.22
CA ILE A 396 -7.70 -25.97 -18.89
C ILE A 396 -8.19 -26.38 -17.50
N GLU A 397 -7.84 -27.57 -17.02
CA GLU A 397 -8.22 -28.06 -15.69
C GLU A 397 -7.47 -27.27 -14.61
N LEU A 398 -6.16 -27.09 -14.78
CA LEU A 398 -5.31 -26.35 -13.84
C LEU A 398 -5.68 -24.87 -13.76
N PHE A 399 -5.86 -24.20 -14.90
CA PHE A 399 -6.27 -22.79 -14.94
C PHE A 399 -7.70 -22.60 -14.42
N SER A 400 -8.60 -23.56 -14.62
CA SER A 400 -9.94 -23.49 -14.04
C SER A 400 -9.90 -23.61 -12.51
N LEU A 401 -9.08 -24.52 -11.97
CA LEU A 401 -8.88 -24.64 -10.52
C LEU A 401 -8.32 -23.34 -9.92
N LEU A 402 -7.29 -22.78 -10.56
CA LEU A 402 -6.69 -21.49 -10.19
C LEU A 402 -7.74 -20.38 -10.10
N MET A 403 -8.51 -20.19 -11.18
CA MET A 403 -9.49 -19.11 -11.25
C MET A 403 -10.70 -19.35 -10.34
N GLN A 404 -11.05 -20.62 -10.08
CA GLN A 404 -12.09 -20.97 -9.12
C GLN A 404 -11.69 -20.59 -7.69
N GLU A 405 -10.48 -20.96 -7.24
CA GLU A 405 -10.01 -20.61 -5.90
C GLU A 405 -9.77 -19.10 -5.76
N ARG A 406 -9.30 -18.44 -6.83
CA ARG A 406 -9.24 -16.96 -6.92
C ARG A 406 -10.60 -16.31 -6.74
N ALA A 407 -11.62 -16.76 -7.47
CA ALA A 407 -12.97 -16.21 -7.37
C ALA A 407 -13.64 -16.49 -6.02
N SER A 408 -13.37 -17.65 -5.43
CA SER A 408 -13.98 -18.08 -4.16
C SER A 408 -13.42 -17.33 -2.95
N THR A 409 -12.12 -17.01 -2.98
CA THR A 409 -11.42 -16.42 -1.82
C THR A 409 -11.09 -14.95 -1.99
N GLY A 410 -11.04 -14.46 -3.24
CA GLY A 410 -10.55 -13.14 -3.61
C GLY A 410 -9.01 -12.99 -3.53
N ARG A 411 -8.30 -14.01 -3.02
CA ARG A 411 -6.92 -13.88 -2.49
C ARG A 411 -5.94 -14.94 -3.00
N ILE A 412 -6.21 -15.48 -4.20
CA ILE A 412 -5.22 -16.20 -5.01
C ILE A 412 -4.81 -15.23 -6.13
N TYR A 413 -3.61 -14.69 -6.01
CA TYR A 413 -3.04 -13.65 -6.85
C TYR A 413 -2.25 -14.24 -8.02
N ILE A 414 -1.94 -13.41 -9.02
CA ILE A 414 -1.17 -13.80 -10.20
C ILE A 414 0.07 -12.91 -10.31
N GLN A 415 1.19 -13.52 -10.66
CA GLN A 415 2.42 -12.83 -11.07
C GLN A 415 2.86 -13.36 -12.45
N ASN A 416 2.92 -12.48 -13.44
CA ASN A 416 3.45 -12.75 -14.77
C ASN A 416 4.97 -12.54 -14.75
N VAL A 417 5.70 -13.62 -14.49
CA VAL A 417 7.14 -13.56 -14.15
C VAL A 417 8.01 -13.13 -15.32
N ASP A 418 7.59 -13.43 -16.54
CA ASP A 418 8.23 -12.98 -17.76
C ASP A 418 8.10 -11.45 -17.94
N HIS A 419 6.90 -10.89 -17.73
CA HIS A 419 6.70 -9.43 -17.76
C HIS A 419 7.46 -8.73 -16.65
N CYS A 420 7.58 -9.34 -15.46
CA CYS A 420 8.38 -8.81 -14.36
C CYS A 420 9.88 -8.72 -14.68
N ASN A 421 10.40 -9.47 -15.65
CA ASN A 421 11.84 -9.52 -15.97
C ASN A 421 12.19 -8.93 -17.33
N THR A 422 11.29 -9.01 -18.32
CA THR A 422 11.49 -8.43 -19.67
C THR A 422 11.25 -6.93 -19.71
N HIS A 423 10.36 -6.42 -18.85
CA HIS A 423 10.10 -4.99 -18.67
C HIS A 423 10.42 -4.61 -17.23
N SER A 424 11.71 -4.48 -16.92
CA SER A 424 12.22 -4.35 -15.57
C SER A 424 13.38 -3.35 -15.51
N PRO A 425 13.58 -2.66 -14.38
CA PRO A 425 14.79 -1.90 -14.12
C PRO A 425 16.01 -2.80 -13.83
N PHE A 426 15.85 -4.13 -13.72
CA PHE A 426 16.94 -5.07 -13.39
C PHE A 426 17.30 -5.98 -14.55
N ASP A 427 18.59 -6.28 -14.68
CA ASP A 427 19.07 -7.32 -15.59
C ASP A 427 18.73 -8.72 -15.01
N PRO A 428 17.86 -9.51 -15.68
CA PRO A 428 17.45 -10.81 -15.16
C PRO A 428 18.58 -11.84 -15.08
N ALA A 429 19.68 -11.67 -15.82
CA ALA A 429 20.84 -12.55 -15.72
C ALA A 429 21.63 -12.34 -14.42
N VAL A 430 21.51 -11.16 -13.81
CA VAL A 430 22.28 -10.76 -12.62
C VAL A 430 21.41 -10.68 -11.38
N ALA A 431 20.26 -10.01 -11.48
CA ALA A 431 19.36 -9.71 -10.37
C ALA A 431 17.88 -9.88 -10.79
N PRO A 432 17.44 -11.12 -11.10
CA PRO A 432 16.08 -11.37 -11.54
C PRO A 432 15.06 -11.13 -10.42
N ILE A 433 13.86 -10.72 -10.81
CA ILE A 433 12.71 -10.61 -9.93
C ILE A 433 12.00 -11.97 -9.88
N ARG A 434 12.01 -12.61 -8.71
CA ARG A 434 11.42 -13.94 -8.52
C ARG A 434 10.18 -13.98 -7.63
N GLN A 435 9.69 -12.84 -7.14
CA GLN A 435 8.47 -12.75 -6.33
C GLN A 435 7.92 -11.33 -6.31
N SER A 436 6.83 -11.14 -5.57
CA SER A 436 6.32 -9.83 -5.19
C SER A 436 6.22 -9.71 -3.65
N ASN A 437 5.71 -8.60 -3.14
CA ASN A 437 5.31 -8.39 -1.74
C ASN A 437 3.86 -8.86 -1.44
N LEU A 438 3.38 -8.51 -0.25
CA LEU A 438 2.00 -8.72 0.23
C LEU A 438 0.92 -8.25 -0.76
N CYS A 439 1.08 -7.04 -1.33
CA CYS A 439 0.03 -6.36 -2.11
C CYS A 439 0.28 -6.38 -3.63
N LEU A 440 1.26 -7.16 -4.10
CA LEU A 440 1.52 -7.43 -5.51
C LEU A 440 2.05 -6.25 -6.34
N GLU A 441 2.50 -5.15 -5.72
CA GLU A 441 3.05 -3.97 -6.41
C GLU A 441 4.58 -3.89 -6.39
N ILE A 442 5.24 -4.59 -5.45
CA ILE A 442 6.70 -4.53 -5.28
C ILE A 442 7.38 -5.70 -5.95
N ALA A 443 8.30 -5.41 -6.85
CA ALA A 443 8.95 -6.39 -7.73
C ALA A 443 10.47 -6.15 -7.68
N LEU A 444 11.15 -6.80 -6.73
CA LEU A 444 12.56 -6.54 -6.42
C LEU A 444 13.38 -7.85 -6.35
N PRO A 445 14.70 -7.81 -6.60
CA PRO A 445 15.58 -8.96 -6.48
C PRO A 445 15.71 -9.47 -5.05
N THR A 446 15.83 -10.78 -4.88
CA THR A 446 16.04 -11.46 -3.60
C THR A 446 17.11 -12.54 -3.74
N LYS A 447 17.77 -12.88 -2.62
CA LYS A 447 18.64 -14.07 -2.52
C LYS A 447 18.31 -14.79 -1.21
N PRO A 448 18.16 -16.13 -1.24
CA PRO A 448 17.90 -16.88 -0.03
C PRO A 448 18.99 -16.72 1.03
N LEU A 449 18.60 -16.90 2.28
CA LEU A 449 19.50 -16.90 3.43
C LEU A 449 19.77 -18.34 3.84
N ASN A 450 21.00 -18.66 4.25
CA ASN A 450 21.30 -19.93 4.92
C ASN A 450 21.16 -19.83 6.45
N ASN A 451 21.25 -18.64 7.02
CA ASN A 451 20.96 -18.39 8.43
C ASN A 451 20.47 -16.94 8.58
N VAL A 452 19.89 -16.60 9.73
CA VAL A 452 19.26 -15.29 9.93
C VAL A 452 20.24 -14.10 9.84
N GLU A 453 21.53 -14.33 10.08
CA GLU A 453 22.59 -13.31 10.00
C GLU A 453 23.44 -13.47 8.72
N ASP A 454 22.97 -14.20 7.70
CA ASP A 454 23.69 -14.42 6.45
C ASP A 454 23.86 -13.12 5.65
N GLU A 455 25.09 -12.65 5.53
CA GLU A 455 25.42 -11.42 4.79
C GLU A 455 25.35 -11.60 3.27
N ASN A 456 25.34 -12.84 2.75
CA ASN A 456 25.25 -13.10 1.32
C ASN A 456 23.82 -13.22 0.81
N GLY A 457 22.86 -13.38 1.72
CA GLY A 457 21.44 -13.29 1.41
C GLY A 457 21.01 -11.86 1.08
N GLU A 458 19.84 -11.72 0.47
CA GLU A 458 19.28 -10.43 0.07
C GLU A 458 17.77 -10.44 0.35
N ILE A 459 17.37 -9.63 1.33
CA ILE A 459 15.97 -9.35 1.67
C ILE A 459 15.63 -7.98 1.11
N ALA A 460 14.72 -7.93 0.13
CA ALA A 460 14.31 -6.66 -0.44
C ALA A 460 13.34 -5.93 0.48
N LEU A 461 13.60 -4.63 0.64
CA LEU A 461 12.74 -3.70 1.36
C LEU A 461 12.23 -2.63 0.39
N CYS A 462 11.01 -2.17 0.62
CA CYS A 462 10.49 -1.04 -0.13
C CYS A 462 10.01 0.08 0.80
N THR A 463 10.50 1.29 0.48
CA THR A 463 10.11 2.55 1.09
C THR A 463 9.15 3.26 0.14
N LEU A 464 7.95 3.56 0.64
CA LEU A 464 6.83 4.00 -0.20
C LEU A 464 6.50 5.48 0.00
N SER A 465 5.90 6.08 -1.01
CA SER A 465 5.16 7.34 -0.94
C SER A 465 4.16 7.39 -2.11
N ALA A 466 3.34 8.44 -2.22
CA ALA A 466 2.47 8.62 -3.36
C ALA A 466 2.21 10.10 -3.65
N PHE A 467 2.08 10.43 -4.93
CA PHE A 467 1.57 11.73 -5.38
C PHE A 467 0.05 11.75 -5.33
N ASN A 468 -0.52 12.86 -4.87
CA ASN A 468 -1.96 13.07 -4.93
C ASN A 468 -2.32 13.80 -6.23
N LEU A 469 -2.79 13.05 -7.22
CA LEU A 469 -3.16 13.61 -8.53
C LEU A 469 -4.32 14.60 -8.47
N GLY A 470 -5.11 14.59 -7.39
CA GLY A 470 -6.17 15.56 -7.19
C GLY A 470 -5.71 16.90 -6.61
N ALA A 471 -4.50 16.97 -6.06
CA ALA A 471 -3.96 18.16 -5.39
C ALA A 471 -2.91 18.91 -6.23
N ILE A 472 -2.59 18.40 -7.42
CA ILE A 472 -1.75 19.09 -8.41
C ILE A 472 -2.63 19.91 -9.36
N ASP A 473 -2.10 21.04 -9.80
CA ASP A 473 -2.74 21.92 -10.77
C ASP A 473 -2.25 21.60 -12.19
N SER A 474 -0.98 21.20 -12.33
CA SER A 474 -0.36 20.75 -13.58
C SER A 474 0.50 19.51 -13.35
N LEU A 475 0.77 18.74 -14.41
CA LEU A 475 1.75 17.64 -14.37
C LEU A 475 3.17 18.14 -14.10
N ASP A 476 3.48 19.40 -14.42
CA ASP A 476 4.79 20.01 -14.12
C ASP A 476 5.05 20.19 -12.63
N ASP A 477 4.00 20.23 -11.80
CA ASP A 477 4.15 20.24 -10.34
C ASP A 477 4.89 18.98 -9.85
N LEU A 478 4.84 17.89 -10.62
CA LEU A 478 5.52 16.63 -10.28
C LEU A 478 7.05 16.76 -10.29
N GLU A 479 7.64 17.74 -10.96
CA GLU A 479 9.11 17.93 -10.94
C GLU A 479 9.60 18.20 -9.51
N GLU A 480 9.01 19.21 -8.88
CA GLU A 480 9.30 19.62 -7.51
C GLU A 480 8.93 18.52 -6.51
N LEU A 481 7.75 17.90 -6.69
CA LEU A 481 7.29 16.85 -5.79
C LEU A 481 8.16 15.59 -5.89
N ALA A 482 8.68 15.26 -7.07
CA ALA A 482 9.60 14.16 -7.28
C ALA A 482 10.96 14.43 -6.61
N ASP A 483 11.53 15.63 -6.77
CA ASP A 483 12.77 16.02 -6.07
C ASP A 483 12.63 15.85 -4.55
N LEU A 484 11.55 16.39 -3.98
CA LEU A 484 11.25 16.29 -2.55
C LEU A 484 11.05 14.85 -2.09
N THR A 485 10.23 14.07 -2.81
CA THR A 485 9.90 12.68 -2.44
C THR A 485 11.13 11.79 -2.51
N VAL A 486 11.87 11.82 -3.63
CA VAL A 486 13.04 10.94 -3.83
C VAL A 486 14.09 11.22 -2.77
N ARG A 487 14.39 12.51 -2.50
CA ARG A 487 15.34 12.90 -1.45
C ARG A 487 14.92 12.48 -0.05
N ALA A 488 13.64 12.70 0.29
CA ALA A 488 13.11 12.35 1.60
C ALA A 488 13.16 10.84 1.85
N LEU A 489 12.78 10.04 0.85
CA LEU A 489 12.81 8.59 0.98
C LEU A 489 14.23 8.02 0.89
N ASP A 490 15.13 8.60 0.09
CA ASP A 490 16.54 8.18 0.05
C ASP A 490 17.23 8.44 1.39
N ALA A 491 17.02 9.62 1.99
CA ALA A 491 17.54 9.94 3.31
C ALA A 491 16.99 9.01 4.40
N LEU A 492 15.73 8.58 4.26
CA LEU A 492 15.13 7.60 5.17
C LEU A 492 15.87 6.26 5.18
N LEU A 493 16.46 5.84 4.06
CA LEU A 493 17.21 4.60 3.98
C LEU A 493 18.45 4.63 4.89
N ASP A 494 19.12 5.78 4.99
CA ASP A 494 20.30 5.95 5.87
C ASP A 494 19.92 6.32 7.32
N TYR A 495 18.67 6.74 7.54
CA TYR A 495 18.13 7.09 8.85
C TYR A 495 17.60 5.87 9.61
N GLN A 496 17.09 4.87 8.92
CA GLN A 496 16.45 3.71 9.53
C GLN A 496 17.44 2.60 9.93
N ASP A 497 17.05 1.81 10.93
CA ASP A 497 17.72 0.61 11.38
C ASP A 497 17.23 -0.62 10.61
N TYR A 498 18.11 -1.60 10.52
CA TYR A 498 17.87 -2.86 9.82
C TYR A 498 18.05 -4.02 10.79
N PRO A 499 16.98 -4.76 11.15
CA PRO A 499 17.08 -5.85 12.12
C PRO A 499 17.84 -7.07 11.59
N LEU A 500 18.12 -7.13 10.28
CA LEU A 500 18.81 -8.22 9.59
C LEU A 500 19.88 -7.67 8.62
N PRO A 501 21.10 -8.24 8.60
CA PRO A 501 22.18 -7.84 7.70
C PRO A 501 21.78 -7.91 6.21
N ALA A 502 21.12 -9.00 5.79
CA ALA A 502 20.69 -9.21 4.41
C ALA A 502 19.78 -8.08 3.89
N ALA A 503 18.93 -7.52 4.75
CA ALA A 503 18.04 -6.43 4.39
C ALA A 503 18.76 -5.09 4.32
N ARG A 504 19.70 -4.85 5.24
CA ARG A 504 20.57 -3.67 5.21
C ARG A 504 21.38 -3.64 3.92
N ARG A 505 22.05 -4.76 3.60
CA ARG A 505 22.88 -4.90 2.41
C ARG A 505 22.09 -4.64 1.13
N SER A 506 20.94 -5.30 0.97
CA SER A 506 20.05 -5.08 -0.18
C SER A 506 19.66 -3.61 -0.34
N THR A 507 19.20 -3.01 0.75
CA THR A 507 18.72 -1.62 0.73
C THR A 507 19.85 -0.63 0.45
N MET A 508 21.02 -0.80 1.05
CA MET A 508 22.17 0.09 0.83
C MET A 508 22.75 -0.06 -0.57
N ASN A 509 22.71 -1.27 -1.15
CA ASN A 509 23.24 -1.52 -2.49
C ASN A 509 22.33 -1.01 -3.60
N ARG A 510 21.01 -1.16 -3.46
CA ARG A 510 20.03 -0.85 -4.52
C ARG A 510 19.22 0.41 -4.26
N ARG A 511 19.06 0.80 -3.00
CA ARG A 511 18.33 2.00 -2.55
C ARG A 511 16.92 2.11 -3.16
N THR A 512 16.19 1.01 -3.15
CA THR A 512 14.91 0.83 -3.87
C THR A 512 13.75 1.60 -3.25
N LEU A 513 13.11 2.44 -4.05
CA LEU A 513 11.92 3.21 -3.68
C LEU A 513 10.68 2.74 -4.47
N GLY A 514 9.50 3.06 -3.94
CA GLY A 514 8.21 2.78 -4.57
C GLY A 514 7.23 3.93 -4.38
N VAL A 515 7.30 4.93 -5.26
CA VAL A 515 6.41 6.08 -5.29
C VAL A 515 5.23 5.76 -6.21
N GLY A 516 4.01 5.91 -5.69
CA GLY A 516 2.77 5.65 -6.41
C GLY A 516 1.92 6.89 -6.61
N VAL A 517 0.63 6.68 -6.85
CA VAL A 517 -0.38 7.74 -6.91
C VAL A 517 -1.56 7.41 -6.02
N ILE A 518 -2.26 8.45 -5.58
CA ILE A 518 -3.60 8.37 -5.01
C ILE A 518 -4.52 9.35 -5.73
N ASN A 519 -5.82 9.23 -5.49
CA ASN A 519 -6.84 10.12 -6.04
C ASN A 519 -7.03 10.04 -7.56
N PHE A 520 -6.62 8.94 -8.19
CA PHE A 520 -6.72 8.79 -9.64
C PHE A 520 -8.17 8.84 -10.14
N ALA A 521 -9.13 8.23 -9.44
CA ALA A 521 -10.53 8.26 -9.84
C ALA A 521 -11.12 9.69 -9.83
N TYR A 522 -10.74 10.49 -8.82
CA TYR A 522 -11.08 11.92 -8.80
C TYR A 522 -10.38 12.69 -9.92
N TYR A 523 -9.10 12.39 -10.18
CA TYR A 523 -8.35 12.99 -11.29
C TYR A 523 -9.03 12.72 -12.64
N LEU A 524 -9.52 11.50 -12.88
CA LEU A 524 -10.31 11.18 -14.07
C LEU A 524 -11.64 11.96 -14.10
N ALA A 525 -12.36 12.02 -12.98
CA ALA A 525 -13.64 12.74 -12.87
C ALA A 525 -13.49 14.25 -13.12
N LYS A 526 -12.44 14.88 -12.57
CA LYS A 526 -12.11 16.31 -12.78
C LYS A 526 -11.81 16.61 -14.26
N ASN A 527 -11.25 15.65 -14.98
CA ASN A 527 -10.94 15.75 -16.41
C ASN A 527 -12.05 15.23 -17.34
N GLY A 528 -13.19 14.77 -16.79
CA GLY A 528 -14.34 14.33 -17.58
C GLY A 528 -14.13 13.03 -18.36
N VAL A 529 -13.19 12.18 -17.93
CA VAL A 529 -12.88 10.87 -18.55
C VAL A 529 -13.23 9.72 -17.62
N ARG A 530 -13.32 8.50 -18.16
CA ARG A 530 -13.83 7.30 -17.48
C ARG A 530 -12.88 6.12 -17.59
N TYR A 531 -13.09 5.11 -16.73
CA TYR A 531 -12.33 3.87 -16.71
C TYR A 531 -12.76 2.92 -17.83
N SER A 532 -14.07 2.81 -18.11
CA SER A 532 -14.63 1.73 -18.92
C SER A 532 -14.51 1.90 -20.44
N ASP A 533 -14.49 3.14 -20.93
CA ASP A 533 -14.72 3.47 -22.34
C ASP A 533 -13.45 3.84 -23.13
N GLY A 534 -12.28 3.79 -22.49
CA GLY A 534 -10.99 4.14 -23.08
C GLY A 534 -10.71 5.64 -23.19
N SER A 535 -11.64 6.51 -22.77
CA SER A 535 -11.44 7.97 -22.81
C SER A 535 -10.26 8.45 -21.97
N ALA A 536 -9.92 7.72 -20.89
CA ALA A 536 -8.80 8.04 -20.02
C ALA A 536 -7.43 7.55 -20.53
N ASN A 537 -7.34 6.80 -21.63
CA ASN A 537 -6.09 6.15 -22.06
C ASN A 537 -4.96 7.17 -22.28
N ASN A 538 -5.21 8.24 -23.05
CA ASN A 538 -4.19 9.25 -23.35
C ASN A 538 -3.82 10.09 -22.12
N LEU A 539 -4.82 10.48 -21.31
CA LEU A 539 -4.58 11.23 -20.06
C LEU A 539 -3.73 10.42 -19.07
N THR A 540 -3.99 9.11 -18.99
CA THR A 540 -3.23 8.18 -18.15
C THR A 540 -1.80 8.07 -18.66
N HIS A 541 -1.61 7.92 -19.96
CA HIS A 541 -0.26 7.89 -20.54
C HIS A 541 0.53 9.17 -20.20
N GLN A 542 -0.05 10.36 -20.41
CA GLN A 542 0.60 11.64 -20.08
C GLN A 542 0.98 11.76 -18.59
N ALA A 543 0.05 11.41 -17.69
CA ALA A 543 0.27 11.53 -16.25
C ALA A 543 1.40 10.60 -15.75
N PHE A 544 1.44 9.36 -16.25
CA PHE A 544 2.43 8.37 -15.83
C PHE A 544 3.77 8.52 -16.56
N GLU A 545 3.78 9.08 -17.77
CA GLU A 545 5.00 9.56 -18.41
C GLU A 545 5.66 10.65 -17.56
N ALA A 546 4.90 11.71 -17.21
CA ALA A 546 5.40 12.82 -16.39
C ALA A 546 5.93 12.32 -15.04
N MET A 547 5.15 11.49 -14.35
CA MET A 547 5.53 10.91 -13.08
C MET A 547 6.87 10.16 -13.16
N GLN A 548 7.02 9.24 -14.10
CA GLN A 548 8.25 8.46 -14.20
C GLN A 548 9.44 9.30 -14.67
N TYR A 549 9.23 10.20 -15.62
CA TYR A 549 10.26 11.11 -16.12
C TYR A 549 10.84 11.96 -14.98
N TYR A 550 9.97 12.62 -14.21
CA TYR A 550 10.42 13.48 -13.11
C TYR A 550 11.01 12.69 -11.93
N LEU A 551 10.52 11.48 -11.63
CA LEU A 551 11.15 10.60 -10.65
C LEU A 551 12.58 10.21 -11.05
N LEU A 552 12.78 9.80 -12.30
CA LEU A 552 14.11 9.46 -12.82
C LEU A 552 15.02 10.68 -12.82
N LYS A 553 14.53 11.84 -13.27
CA LYS A 553 15.26 13.11 -13.25
C LYS A 553 15.71 13.49 -11.84
N ALA A 554 14.83 13.36 -10.84
CA ALA A 554 15.16 13.61 -9.44
C ALA A 554 16.26 12.66 -8.93
N SER A 555 16.18 11.37 -9.26
CA SER A 555 17.18 10.38 -8.83
C SER A 555 18.54 10.54 -9.54
N VAL A 556 18.57 10.95 -10.82
CA VAL A 556 19.79 11.37 -11.52
C VAL A 556 20.39 12.61 -10.87
N GLY A 557 19.56 13.62 -10.57
CA GLY A 557 19.99 14.82 -9.85
C GLY A 557 20.66 14.48 -8.52
N LEU A 558 20.04 13.56 -7.75
CA LEU A 558 20.59 13.09 -6.49
C LEU A 558 21.86 12.22 -6.68
N ALA A 559 21.96 11.46 -7.76
CA ALA A 559 23.17 10.71 -8.11
C ALA A 559 24.36 11.63 -8.45
N LYS A 560 24.10 12.74 -9.16
CA LYS A 560 25.11 13.78 -9.44
C LYS A 560 25.67 14.38 -8.14
N GLU A 561 24.84 14.51 -7.10
CA GLU A 561 25.22 15.09 -5.81
C GLU A 561 25.87 14.09 -4.85
N GLN A 562 25.36 12.85 -4.77
CA GLN A 562 25.70 11.88 -3.72
C GLN A 562 26.24 10.54 -4.24
N GLY A 563 26.37 10.40 -5.56
CA GLY A 563 26.72 9.16 -6.23
C GLY A 563 25.52 8.23 -6.46
N ALA A 564 25.58 7.47 -7.55
CA ALA A 564 24.63 6.40 -7.85
C ALA A 564 24.62 5.29 -6.78
N CYS A 565 23.58 4.46 -6.74
CA CYS A 565 23.57 3.32 -5.83
C CYS A 565 24.69 2.31 -6.18
N PRO A 566 25.27 1.62 -5.18
CA PRO A 566 26.40 0.71 -5.40
C PRO A 566 26.17 -0.38 -6.45
N SER A 567 24.97 -0.96 -6.54
CA SER A 567 24.59 -2.00 -7.50
C SER A 567 23.88 -1.42 -8.74
N PHE A 568 24.10 -0.14 -9.09
CA PHE A 568 23.50 0.46 -10.29
C PHE A 568 23.87 -0.31 -11.58
N ASN A 569 25.06 -0.88 -11.65
CA ASN A 569 25.53 -1.68 -12.78
C ASN A 569 24.71 -2.98 -13.03
N GLU A 570 23.87 -3.40 -12.09
CA GLU A 570 22.97 -4.56 -12.24
C GLU A 570 21.60 -4.16 -12.85
N THR A 571 21.43 -2.88 -13.21
CA THR A 571 20.18 -2.34 -13.75
C THR A 571 20.20 -2.25 -15.28
N THR A 572 19.03 -2.35 -15.90
CA THR A 572 18.85 -2.03 -17.33
C THR A 572 19.12 -0.55 -17.60
N TYR A 573 18.86 0.32 -16.62
CA TYR A 573 19.21 1.74 -16.66
C TYR A 573 20.71 1.98 -16.90
N ALA A 574 21.60 1.21 -16.27
CA ALA A 574 23.04 1.31 -16.51
C ALA A 574 23.45 0.93 -17.94
N GLN A 575 22.62 0.13 -18.63
CA GLN A 575 22.79 -0.24 -20.03
C GLN A 575 22.19 0.82 -20.98
N GLY A 576 21.62 1.89 -20.43
CA GLY A 576 20.91 2.91 -21.21
C GLY A 576 19.54 2.47 -21.71
N ILE A 577 18.94 1.45 -21.09
CA ILE A 577 17.60 0.95 -21.41
C ILE A 577 16.61 1.56 -20.42
N LEU A 578 15.53 2.14 -20.95
CA LEU A 578 14.48 2.84 -20.21
C LEU A 578 13.15 2.07 -20.29
N PRO A 579 12.16 2.38 -19.41
CA PRO A 579 10.84 1.77 -19.47
C PRO A 579 10.17 1.93 -20.84
N ILE A 580 10.40 3.05 -21.51
CA ILE A 580 9.87 3.34 -22.85
C ILE A 580 10.41 2.41 -23.95
N ASP A 581 11.46 1.63 -23.71
CA ASP A 581 12.05 0.73 -24.71
C ASP A 581 11.58 -0.72 -24.57
N THR A 582 11.10 -1.10 -23.39
CA THR A 582 10.87 -2.52 -23.01
C THR A 582 9.41 -2.85 -22.73
N TYR A 583 8.52 -1.87 -22.79
CA TYR A 583 7.09 -2.08 -22.55
C TYR A 583 6.45 -3.03 -23.56
N LYS A 584 5.29 -3.59 -23.19
CA LYS A 584 4.54 -4.49 -24.05
C LYS A 584 3.94 -3.73 -25.24
N GLN A 585 4.42 -4.00 -26.46
CA GLN A 585 3.99 -3.32 -27.70
C GLN A 585 2.48 -3.35 -28.01
N ASP A 586 1.70 -4.26 -27.41
CA ASP A 586 0.23 -4.23 -27.56
C ASP A 586 -0.41 -2.97 -26.97
N ILE A 587 0.30 -2.22 -26.12
CA ILE A 587 -0.13 -0.91 -25.60
C ILE A 587 -0.33 0.11 -26.74
N ASP A 588 0.48 0.07 -27.80
CA ASP A 588 0.37 1.01 -28.92
C ASP A 588 -0.93 0.85 -29.72
N LYS A 589 -1.63 -0.30 -29.55
CA LYS A 589 -2.93 -0.57 -30.18
C LYS A 589 -4.09 0.09 -29.44
N ILE A 590 -3.88 0.50 -28.19
CA ILE A 590 -4.92 1.07 -27.30
C ILE A 590 -4.64 2.51 -26.87
N CYS A 591 -3.41 3.00 -27.07
CA CYS A 591 -3.02 4.37 -26.78
C CYS A 591 -2.00 4.86 -27.81
N SER A 592 -2.30 5.98 -28.45
CA SER A 592 -1.46 6.61 -29.49
C SER A 592 -0.80 7.90 -29.01
N GLN A 593 -0.72 8.09 -27.69
CA GLN A 593 -0.18 9.30 -27.09
C GLN A 593 1.34 9.37 -27.28
N GLU A 594 1.82 10.47 -27.87
CA GLU A 594 3.24 10.76 -28.01
C GLU A 594 3.86 11.17 -26.66
N LEU A 595 5.17 10.94 -26.54
CA LEU A 595 5.96 11.35 -25.38
C LEU A 595 6.17 12.87 -25.41
N HIS A 596 5.98 13.54 -24.27
CA HIS A 596 6.11 15.00 -24.11
C HIS A 596 7.46 15.44 -23.55
N TYR A 597 8.19 14.52 -22.91
CA TYR A 597 9.45 14.83 -22.22
C TYR A 597 10.67 14.36 -23.01
N ASP A 598 11.82 14.99 -22.77
CA ASP A 598 13.08 14.64 -23.44
C ASP A 598 13.76 13.44 -22.78
N TRP A 599 13.26 12.25 -23.12
CA TRP A 599 13.76 10.96 -22.63
C TRP A 599 15.17 10.63 -23.10
N GLU A 600 15.60 11.13 -24.27
CA GLU A 600 16.93 10.82 -24.82
C GLU A 600 18.03 11.61 -24.10
N THR A 601 17.78 12.88 -23.77
CA THR A 601 18.70 13.61 -22.87
C THR A 601 18.77 12.92 -21.52
N LEU A 602 17.62 12.54 -20.93
CA LEU A 602 17.59 11.83 -19.65
C LEU A 602 18.33 10.47 -19.71
N ARG A 603 18.22 9.73 -20.82
CA ARG A 603 18.95 8.48 -21.07
C ARG A 603 20.46 8.68 -20.95
N GLU A 604 21.00 9.70 -21.61
CA GLU A 604 22.44 9.99 -21.57
C GLU A 604 22.88 10.50 -20.20
N GLU A 605 22.05 11.26 -19.49
CA GLU A 605 22.34 11.63 -18.11
C GLU A 605 22.38 10.41 -17.17
N ILE A 606 21.43 9.49 -17.31
CA ILE A 606 21.39 8.23 -16.54
C ILE A 606 22.62 7.39 -16.82
N LYS A 607 23.04 7.23 -18.09
CA LYS A 607 24.26 6.48 -18.43
C LYS A 607 25.52 7.13 -17.86
N THR A 608 25.56 8.46 -17.83
CA THR A 608 26.75 9.22 -17.41
C THR A 608 26.88 9.28 -15.89
N HIS A 609 25.79 9.55 -15.18
CA HIS A 609 25.79 9.84 -13.75
C HIS A 609 25.20 8.71 -12.89
N GLY A 610 24.46 7.79 -13.51
CA GLY A 610 23.69 6.76 -12.85
C GLY A 610 22.43 7.29 -12.15
N LEU A 611 21.76 6.39 -11.44
CA LEU A 611 20.62 6.70 -10.58
C LEU A 611 20.99 6.47 -9.12
N ARG A 612 20.50 7.34 -8.24
CA ARG A 612 20.66 7.16 -6.79
C ARG A 612 19.89 5.92 -6.30
N ASN A 613 18.81 5.56 -7.00
CA ASN A 613 17.87 4.52 -6.61
C ASN A 613 17.65 3.57 -7.79
N SER A 614 17.75 2.25 -7.58
CA SER A 614 17.51 1.26 -8.65
C SER A 614 16.05 1.18 -9.10
N THR A 615 15.11 1.58 -8.24
CA THR A 615 13.68 1.68 -8.56
C THR A 615 13.11 2.93 -7.91
N LEU A 616 12.10 3.52 -8.55
CA LEU A 616 11.46 4.74 -8.08
C LEU A 616 9.95 4.60 -7.98
N SER A 617 9.29 3.86 -8.87
CA SER A 617 7.82 3.82 -8.94
C SER A 617 7.19 2.45 -8.67
N ALA A 618 6.07 2.45 -7.94
CA ALA A 618 5.22 1.28 -7.66
C ALA A 618 3.81 1.73 -7.26
N LEU A 619 2.75 1.08 -7.76
CA LEU A 619 1.37 1.53 -7.48
C LEU A 619 0.69 0.65 -6.43
N MET A 620 0.77 1.09 -5.17
CA MET A 620 0.17 0.46 -4.00
C MET A 620 -1.32 0.84 -3.81
N PRO A 621 -2.13 0.04 -3.10
CA PRO A 621 -3.57 0.32 -2.97
C PRO A 621 -3.89 1.52 -2.08
N SER A 622 -2.99 1.89 -1.15
CA SER A 622 -3.06 3.11 -0.31
C SER A 622 -4.29 3.26 0.62
N GLU A 623 -4.91 2.15 1.04
CA GLU A 623 -6.19 2.12 1.77
C GLU A 623 -6.29 3.03 3.03
N THR A 624 -5.18 3.34 3.71
CA THR A 624 -5.18 4.18 4.93
C THR A 624 -4.65 5.58 4.68
N SER A 625 -3.62 5.74 3.85
CA SER A 625 -2.99 7.05 3.61
C SER A 625 -3.85 7.96 2.74
N SER A 626 -4.58 7.40 1.76
CA SER A 626 -5.56 8.14 0.95
C SER A 626 -6.69 8.76 1.79
N GLN A 627 -7.07 8.14 2.91
CA GLN A 627 -8.09 8.69 3.80
C GLN A 627 -7.65 10.00 4.46
N ILE A 628 -6.35 10.19 4.70
CA ILE A 628 -5.83 11.42 5.32
C ILE A 628 -6.09 12.64 4.43
N SER A 629 -5.88 12.48 3.12
CA SER A 629 -6.06 13.54 2.13
C SER A 629 -7.48 13.61 1.56
N ASN A 630 -8.42 12.87 2.14
CA ASN A 630 -9.76 12.66 1.58
C ASN A 630 -9.76 12.22 0.10
N ALA A 631 -8.76 11.43 -0.30
CA ALA A 631 -8.56 10.98 -1.68
C ALA A 631 -9.22 9.62 -1.95
N THR A 632 -9.51 9.33 -3.22
CA THR A 632 -9.82 7.97 -3.65
C THR A 632 -8.56 7.08 -3.58
N ASN A 633 -8.75 5.79 -3.29
CA ASN A 633 -7.65 4.88 -2.96
C ASN A 633 -6.84 4.50 -4.22
N GLY A 634 -5.56 4.86 -4.26
CA GLY A 634 -4.66 4.44 -5.34
C GLY A 634 -5.19 4.81 -6.72
N ILE A 635 -5.23 3.80 -7.60
CA ILE A 635 -5.83 3.87 -8.94
C ILE A 635 -7.29 3.39 -8.98
N GLU A 636 -7.86 2.98 -7.86
CA GLU A 636 -9.13 2.26 -7.82
C GLU A 636 -10.34 3.20 -7.95
N PRO A 637 -11.36 2.81 -8.76
CA PRO A 637 -12.64 3.50 -8.76
C PRO A 637 -13.36 3.28 -7.41
N PRO A 638 -14.03 4.29 -6.85
CA PRO A 638 -14.73 4.16 -5.58
C PRO A 638 -15.93 3.22 -5.70
N ARG A 639 -16.22 2.43 -4.64
CA ARG A 639 -17.37 1.51 -4.62
C ARG A 639 -18.71 2.23 -4.61
N GLY A 640 -18.76 3.37 -3.93
CA GLY A 640 -19.89 4.27 -3.81
C GLY A 640 -19.40 5.68 -3.52
N PHE A 641 -20.30 6.66 -3.59
CA PHE A 641 -19.97 8.05 -3.29
C PHE A 641 -19.64 8.28 -1.81
N VAL A 642 -20.24 7.48 -0.92
CA VAL A 642 -19.91 7.42 0.50
C VAL A 642 -19.30 6.07 0.82
N SER A 643 -18.02 6.06 1.18
CA SER A 643 -17.37 4.88 1.72
C SER A 643 -17.72 4.74 3.20
N VAL A 644 -18.23 3.57 3.58
CA VAL A 644 -18.58 3.22 4.96
C VAL A 644 -17.53 2.25 5.51
N LYS A 645 -16.91 2.60 6.65
CA LYS A 645 -15.93 1.75 7.33
C LYS A 645 -16.28 1.57 8.79
N ALA A 646 -16.26 0.33 9.26
CA ALA A 646 -16.40 0.06 10.69
C ALA A 646 -15.14 0.49 11.46
N SER A 647 -15.34 1.15 12.60
CA SER A 647 -14.31 1.48 13.58
C SER A 647 -14.79 1.09 14.99
N LYS A 648 -13.87 1.06 15.96
CA LYS A 648 -14.22 0.89 17.38
C LYS A 648 -15.16 2.01 17.88
N ASP A 649 -15.02 3.20 17.31
CA ASP A 649 -15.79 4.40 17.66
C ASP A 649 -17.14 4.50 16.90
N GLY A 650 -17.48 3.50 16.10
CA GLY A 650 -18.68 3.49 15.26
C GLY A 650 -18.39 3.50 13.76
N ILE A 651 -19.39 3.90 12.98
CA ILE A 651 -19.31 3.91 11.52
C ILE A 651 -18.60 5.19 11.04
N LEU A 652 -17.53 5.02 10.28
CA LEU A 652 -16.82 6.11 9.61
C LEU A 652 -17.35 6.23 8.18
N LYS A 653 -17.97 7.38 7.89
CA LYS A 653 -18.40 7.75 6.54
C LYS A 653 -17.37 8.70 5.94
N GLN A 654 -17.04 8.49 4.67
CA GLN A 654 -16.16 9.36 3.90
C GLN A 654 -16.78 9.59 2.52
N VAL A 655 -16.98 10.85 2.15
CA VAL A 655 -17.54 11.21 0.84
C VAL A 655 -16.40 11.43 -0.15
N VAL A 656 -16.59 10.99 -1.40
CA VAL A 656 -15.62 11.26 -2.48
C VAL A 656 -15.36 12.76 -2.64
N PRO A 657 -14.11 13.17 -2.95
CA PRO A 657 -13.75 14.58 -3.04
C PRO A 657 -14.55 15.34 -4.11
N GLU A 658 -14.96 16.57 -3.78
CA GLU A 658 -15.80 17.44 -4.62
C GLU A 658 -17.05 16.75 -5.20
N TYR A 659 -17.68 15.85 -4.43
CA TYR A 659 -18.90 15.13 -4.83
C TYR A 659 -19.94 16.05 -5.48
N SER A 660 -20.30 17.17 -4.85
CA SER A 660 -21.32 18.10 -5.35
C SER A 660 -21.05 18.63 -6.76
N LYS A 661 -19.78 18.70 -7.17
CA LYS A 661 -19.35 19.22 -8.47
C LYS A 661 -19.16 18.13 -9.52
N TYR A 662 -18.66 16.95 -9.12
CA TYR A 662 -18.25 15.90 -10.07
C TYR A 662 -19.02 14.58 -9.93
N LYS A 663 -20.13 14.53 -9.17
CA LYS A 663 -20.94 13.31 -8.98
C LYS A 663 -21.25 12.56 -10.28
N ASP A 664 -21.57 13.29 -11.36
CA ASP A 664 -21.97 12.71 -12.65
C ASP A 664 -20.76 12.27 -13.48
N ASN A 665 -19.57 12.82 -13.17
CA ASN A 665 -18.31 12.47 -13.84
C ASN A 665 -17.66 11.24 -13.23
N TYR A 666 -17.86 10.99 -11.93
CA TYR A 666 -17.38 9.77 -11.30
C TYR A 666 -17.95 8.53 -11.97
N GLU A 667 -17.10 7.50 -12.09
CA GLU A 667 -17.52 6.16 -12.45
C GLU A 667 -17.29 5.24 -11.27
N LEU A 668 -18.38 4.78 -10.64
CA LEU A 668 -18.33 3.87 -9.50
C LEU A 668 -17.95 2.47 -9.96
N LEU A 669 -17.26 1.72 -9.10
CA LEU A 669 -16.72 0.38 -9.38
C LEU A 669 -17.71 -0.55 -10.10
N TRP A 670 -18.93 -0.64 -9.58
CA TRP A 670 -19.95 -1.56 -10.08
C TRP A 670 -20.70 -1.05 -11.32
N ASN A 671 -20.51 0.21 -11.71
CA ASN A 671 -21.09 0.80 -12.92
C ASN A 671 -20.22 0.58 -14.18
N ILE A 672 -18.95 0.22 -14.01
CA ILE A 672 -17.99 -0.02 -15.11
C ILE A 672 -18.42 -1.22 -15.97
N GLY A 673 -18.96 -2.28 -15.35
CA GLY A 673 -19.54 -3.45 -16.02
C GLY A 673 -18.54 -4.41 -16.72
N SER A 674 -17.30 -4.00 -16.96
CA SER A 674 -16.23 -4.83 -17.54
C SER A 674 -14.85 -4.48 -16.95
N ASN A 675 -13.92 -5.43 -16.93
CA ASN A 675 -12.53 -5.17 -16.55
C ASN A 675 -11.67 -4.61 -17.68
N ASP A 676 -12.14 -4.62 -18.94
CA ASP A 676 -11.29 -4.30 -20.10
C ASP A 676 -10.69 -2.90 -20.04
N GLY A 677 -11.51 -1.87 -19.82
CA GLY A 677 -11.03 -0.47 -19.76
C GLY A 677 -10.06 -0.24 -18.59
N TYR A 678 -10.38 -0.74 -17.39
CA TYR A 678 -9.48 -0.67 -16.25
C TYR A 678 -8.14 -1.39 -16.52
N LEU A 679 -8.16 -2.60 -17.10
CA LEU A 679 -6.93 -3.33 -17.44
C LEU A 679 -6.11 -2.64 -18.54
N GLN A 680 -6.76 -1.93 -19.47
CA GLN A 680 -6.07 -1.06 -20.43
C GLN A 680 -5.32 0.06 -19.71
N LEU A 681 -5.97 0.75 -18.76
CA LEU A 681 -5.32 1.80 -17.97
C LEU A 681 -4.14 1.23 -17.16
N VAL A 682 -4.30 0.08 -16.52
CA VAL A 682 -3.21 -0.60 -15.80
C VAL A 682 -2.04 -0.92 -16.74
N GLY A 683 -2.31 -1.43 -17.95
CA GLY A 683 -1.27 -1.69 -18.94
C GLY A 683 -0.54 -0.42 -19.39
N ILE A 684 -1.27 0.68 -19.59
CA ILE A 684 -0.70 2.00 -19.95
C ILE A 684 0.16 2.55 -18.81
N MET A 685 -0.30 2.45 -17.56
CA MET A 685 0.51 2.81 -16.39
C MET A 685 1.77 1.96 -16.33
N GLN A 686 1.63 0.63 -16.53
CA GLN A 686 2.71 -0.32 -16.40
C GLN A 686 3.86 -0.08 -17.37
N LYS A 687 3.62 0.57 -18.52
CA LYS A 687 4.64 1.03 -19.49
C LYS A 687 5.75 1.88 -18.84
N PHE A 688 5.41 2.65 -17.82
CA PHE A 688 6.33 3.58 -17.17
C PHE A 688 6.78 3.10 -15.78
N ILE A 689 5.98 2.28 -15.11
CA ILE A 689 6.25 1.87 -13.73
C ILE A 689 7.39 0.85 -13.66
N ASP A 690 8.40 1.15 -12.83
CA ASP A 690 9.57 0.31 -12.57
C ASP A 690 9.15 -1.08 -12.06
N GLN A 691 8.33 -1.08 -11.01
CA GLN A 691 7.89 -2.29 -10.33
C GLN A 691 6.54 -2.77 -10.89
N ALA A 692 5.53 -3.00 -10.06
CA ALA A 692 4.23 -3.49 -10.46
C ALA A 692 3.08 -2.63 -9.88
N ILE A 693 1.86 -3.09 -10.10
CA ILE A 693 0.62 -2.40 -9.76
C ILE A 693 -0.30 -3.38 -9.04
N SER A 694 -0.90 -2.97 -7.91
CA SER A 694 -1.92 -3.76 -7.21
C SER A 694 -3.25 -3.83 -7.97
N ALA A 695 -3.24 -4.37 -9.19
CA ALA A 695 -4.38 -4.34 -10.11
C ALA A 695 -5.50 -5.32 -9.69
N ASN A 696 -6.71 -4.81 -9.52
CA ASN A 696 -7.87 -5.62 -9.13
C ASN A 696 -8.67 -6.11 -10.35
N THR A 697 -9.45 -7.17 -10.14
CA THR A 697 -10.45 -7.64 -11.12
C THR A 697 -11.80 -7.75 -10.44
N ASN A 698 -12.84 -7.20 -11.05
CA ASN A 698 -14.14 -7.00 -10.43
C ASN A 698 -15.23 -7.68 -11.25
N TYR A 699 -16.14 -8.37 -10.56
CA TYR A 699 -17.22 -9.10 -11.21
C TYR A 699 -18.51 -8.93 -10.43
N ASP A 700 -19.56 -8.50 -11.11
CA ASP A 700 -20.91 -8.44 -10.57
C ASP A 700 -21.71 -9.64 -11.12
N PRO A 701 -22.07 -10.64 -10.29
CA PRO A 701 -22.84 -11.78 -10.75
C PRO A 701 -24.24 -11.39 -11.27
N SER A 702 -24.81 -10.27 -10.83
CA SER A 702 -26.19 -9.86 -11.18
C SER A 702 -26.36 -9.48 -12.65
N ILE A 703 -25.29 -9.02 -13.30
CA ILE A 703 -25.28 -8.68 -14.73
C ILE A 703 -24.91 -9.86 -15.63
N GLN A 704 -24.60 -11.03 -15.05
CA GLN A 704 -24.18 -12.21 -15.79
C GLN A 704 -25.36 -13.19 -16.01
N PRO A 705 -25.42 -13.88 -17.17
CA PRO A 705 -26.44 -14.88 -17.43
C PRO A 705 -26.48 -15.97 -16.35
N GLY A 706 -27.62 -16.14 -15.69
CA GLY A 706 -27.80 -17.15 -14.64
C GLY A 706 -27.17 -16.80 -13.29
N GLY A 707 -26.80 -15.52 -13.05
CA GLY A 707 -26.32 -15.05 -11.74
C GLY A 707 -24.96 -15.59 -11.33
N LYS A 708 -24.15 -16.04 -12.30
CA LYS A 708 -22.84 -16.67 -12.07
C LYS A 708 -21.82 -16.13 -13.04
N VAL A 709 -20.63 -15.79 -12.53
CA VAL A 709 -19.52 -15.31 -13.36
C VAL A 709 -18.96 -16.49 -14.18
N PRO A 710 -18.98 -16.43 -15.52
CA PRO A 710 -18.51 -17.55 -16.34
C PRO A 710 -16.98 -17.72 -16.26
N MET A 711 -16.50 -18.96 -16.15
CA MET A 711 -15.06 -19.26 -16.19
C MET A 711 -14.39 -18.73 -17.46
N LYS A 712 -15.11 -18.74 -18.59
CA LYS A 712 -14.64 -18.18 -19.86
C LYS A 712 -14.31 -16.68 -19.74
N LEU A 713 -15.11 -15.91 -19.00
CA LEU A 713 -14.86 -14.49 -18.77
C LEU A 713 -13.62 -14.30 -17.90
N LEU A 714 -13.50 -15.06 -16.81
CA LEU A 714 -12.34 -15.02 -15.92
C LEU A 714 -11.02 -15.30 -16.66
N LEU A 715 -11.00 -16.33 -17.50
CA LEU A 715 -9.83 -16.67 -18.30
C LEU A 715 -9.54 -15.64 -19.39
N LYS A 716 -10.58 -15.05 -20.00
CA LYS A 716 -10.44 -13.98 -20.99
C LYS A 716 -9.80 -12.74 -20.35
N ASP A 717 -10.28 -12.29 -19.18
CA ASP A 717 -9.72 -11.12 -18.50
C ASP A 717 -8.28 -11.38 -18.01
N LEU A 718 -7.97 -12.61 -17.56
CA LEU A 718 -6.59 -13.03 -17.24
C LEU A 718 -5.66 -12.92 -18.45
N LEU A 719 -6.11 -13.40 -19.63
CA LEU A 719 -5.35 -13.31 -20.88
C LEU A 719 -5.25 -11.87 -21.39
N THR A 720 -6.29 -11.04 -21.20
CA THR A 720 -6.25 -9.61 -21.51
C THR A 720 -5.18 -8.91 -20.69
N ALA A 721 -5.14 -9.13 -19.37
CA ALA A 721 -4.12 -8.58 -18.50
C ALA A 721 -2.71 -8.98 -18.96
N TYR A 722 -2.49 -10.26 -19.25
CA TYR A 722 -1.21 -10.74 -19.78
C TYR A 722 -0.86 -10.10 -21.13
N LYS A 723 -1.82 -9.99 -22.06
CA LYS A 723 -1.60 -9.38 -23.39
C LYS A 723 -1.17 -7.92 -23.29
N LEU A 724 -1.70 -7.19 -22.32
CA LEU A 724 -1.42 -5.77 -22.07
C LEU A 724 -0.18 -5.54 -21.20
N GLY A 725 0.60 -6.59 -20.88
CA GLY A 725 1.84 -6.44 -20.13
C GLY A 725 1.66 -6.20 -18.64
N VAL A 726 0.47 -6.46 -18.08
CA VAL A 726 0.22 -6.34 -16.63
C VAL A 726 1.10 -7.35 -15.90
N LYS A 727 1.92 -6.88 -14.95
CA LYS A 727 2.85 -7.74 -14.19
C LYS A 727 2.14 -8.59 -13.15
N THR A 728 1.13 -8.06 -12.47
CA THR A 728 0.48 -8.74 -11.34
C THR A 728 -1.03 -8.47 -11.28
N LEU A 729 -1.78 -9.43 -10.73
CA LEU A 729 -3.19 -9.27 -10.39
C LEU A 729 -3.41 -9.52 -8.90
N TYR A 730 -3.90 -8.50 -8.21
CA TYR A 730 -4.18 -8.48 -6.79
C TYR A 730 -5.60 -8.99 -6.50
N TYR A 731 -6.49 -8.22 -5.87
CA TYR A 731 -7.79 -8.76 -5.44
C TYR A 731 -8.70 -9.15 -6.61
N HIS A 732 -9.45 -10.23 -6.37
CA HIS A 732 -10.67 -10.53 -7.12
C HIS A 732 -11.87 -10.11 -6.28
N ASN A 733 -12.60 -9.11 -6.72
CA ASN A 733 -13.78 -8.60 -6.02
C ASN A 733 -15.05 -9.14 -6.70
N THR A 734 -15.91 -9.77 -5.91
CA THR A 734 -17.23 -10.22 -6.36
C THR A 734 -18.29 -9.43 -5.62
N ARG A 735 -19.25 -8.82 -6.33
CA ARG A 735 -20.36 -8.13 -5.69
C ARG A 735 -21.26 -9.14 -4.99
N ASP A 736 -21.50 -8.95 -3.70
CA ASP A 736 -22.32 -9.84 -2.86
C ASP A 736 -23.82 -9.52 -2.91
N GLY A 737 -24.20 -8.44 -3.61
CA GLY A 737 -25.59 -8.00 -3.75
C GLY A 737 -26.13 -7.22 -2.55
N ALA A 738 -25.32 -7.02 -1.51
CA ALA A 738 -25.66 -6.10 -0.44
C ALA A 738 -25.52 -4.66 -0.96
N SER A 739 -26.55 -3.84 -0.80
CA SER A 739 -26.42 -2.41 -0.99
C SER A 739 -25.54 -1.85 0.13
N ASP A 740 -24.47 -1.11 -0.21
CA ASP A 740 -23.65 -0.38 0.77
C ASP A 740 -24.46 0.68 1.56
N SER A 741 -25.74 0.89 1.21
CA SER A 741 -26.72 1.58 2.03
C SER A 741 -27.11 0.73 3.24
N GLN A 742 -26.31 0.79 4.30
CA GLN A 742 -26.88 0.68 5.64
C GLN A 742 -27.70 1.96 5.88
N GLY A 743 -28.96 1.96 5.43
CA GLY A 743 -29.95 2.89 5.96
C GLY A 743 -30.07 2.65 7.47
N ASP A 744 -30.41 3.70 8.22
CA ASP A 744 -30.56 3.72 9.68
C ASP A 744 -31.33 2.48 10.21
N ALA A 745 -30.62 1.38 10.43
CA ALA A 745 -31.13 0.26 11.17
C ALA A 745 -30.92 0.62 12.63
N GLY A 746 -32.00 1.10 13.26
CA GLY A 746 -32.08 1.26 14.69
C GLY A 746 -31.55 0.02 15.42
N ALA A 747 -30.93 0.25 16.56
CA ALA A 747 -30.39 -0.76 17.43
C ALA A 747 -31.47 -1.78 17.83
N ASP A 748 -31.62 -2.88 17.08
CA ASP A 748 -32.33 -4.07 17.56
C ASP A 748 -32.12 -5.38 16.77
N ASP A 749 -31.21 -5.46 15.79
CA ASP A 749 -30.96 -6.75 15.10
C ASP A 749 -29.51 -7.23 15.26
N CYS A 750 -29.23 -7.74 16.47
CA CYS A 750 -28.01 -8.44 16.83
C CYS A 750 -28.33 -9.91 17.14
N THR A 751 -28.74 -10.71 16.14
CA THR A 751 -28.81 -12.17 16.27
C THR A 751 -28.73 -12.92 14.93
N SER A 752 -27.51 -13.12 14.42
CA SER A 752 -27.08 -14.33 13.65
C SER A 752 -25.61 -14.10 13.24
N CYS A 753 -24.62 -14.95 13.53
CA CYS A 753 -24.59 -16.40 13.60
C CYS A 753 -23.83 -16.88 14.85
N LYS A 754 -24.45 -17.77 15.61
CA LYS A 754 -23.77 -18.73 16.49
C LYS A 754 -23.73 -20.08 15.77
N ILE A 755 -22.52 -20.67 15.76
CA ILE A 755 -22.10 -22.03 15.34
C ILE A 755 -21.99 -22.25 13.84
#